data_AF-A0A165Y2K7-F1
#
_entry.id   AF-A0A165Y2K7-F1
#
_cell.length_a   1.000
_cell.length_b   1.000
_cell.length_c   1.000
_cell.angle_alpha   90.00
_cell.angle_beta   90.00
_cell.angle_gamma   90.00
#
_symmetry.space_group_name_H-M   'P 1'
#
loop_
_entity.id
_entity.type
_entity.pdbx_description
1 polymer ?
#
loop_
_entity_poly.entity_id
_entity_poly.type
_entity_poly.pdbx_seq_one_letter_code
_entity_poly.pdbx_strand_id
1 'polypeptide(L)'
;MVAHNPQSSAAGVLALLQEPEPVIKYHALKTLLTIVPQFWAEISEHIAYIESLDEATDLTADARAAASLLASKVYYYLEEYEESLSFALGAGRAFEAELRAPGSEEYVETIISKAIDRYIESQAEGTEKVDSRLRDIIESIFRRCIEDGDFKQAIGIALESRRLDVISYIFDQTHDANLLAYAMEVVLDNNFSLSYRDQVLNFLYPLFPPLTGDASSPHILTLTRILVTLSNPSLVTPLFTALVPGQKLLAYQLAFDLTEGGAQDFLEIIRKDLPEGDETAKPVFDKIRAILSGQEPVKLFLEFLRKNNKTDLLILKNTKDALEPRFSVYHTTVTFLNAFLHAGTSSDHWLRQNLDWLGFAANWAKFTATAALGVIHKGNFEEGMTILGPYLPSQAGGESNLAGAAYSEGGSLFALGLINAGVGAGQTVENYLRDALKAAQGEIVQHGAALGLGIAGIGGKNADAYDELKQVLYTDVAVAGEGAGYAMGLVMLGTGDEVIAREMLQYAHETQHEKIIRSLAIGVGFLYYGRQEQADGIVKELLEEKDPILRYGGVYTLALAYAGTSDNDAVRKLLHVAVSDTSDDVRRAAVTSLAFLLFKNPTQVPRIVQLLSESYNPHVRCGATLALGIACAGTGLQDAVDILQPMTKDSVDFVRQGAFIALGMILVQQSEAANPSVAQTRELYAKIIASKHEDVMARFGASLGQSFIDAGGRNVTISLQSRAGTRNTGAIVGMALFCQFWYWYPLTLCASLAFEPTGIVGLTEELKVPKFELISNARPSLFAYPPDITPPKKEVAAKVTTAVLSTTVKVRARERKKAADAGEVMDTDDKPEVETKKDADVEMKEDVPAEETGKKRKEPAFETITNFSRVTPQQTAYVVVPQASRYQPVRPLSTRVTVARGGKGALGKAEKYSGGGGIIMLRDSQPGVEAEYVELFVPPPAPEAAAAPTGAAPGEAPPNLLHIALDENSPDAEPPQSFEYPFGQDS
;
A
#
# COMPACT_ATOMS: atom_id res chain seq x y z
N MET A 1 20.67 68.38 -3.13
CA MET A 1 19.91 68.79 -1.94
C MET A 1 18.81 69.76 -2.36
N VAL A 2 17.64 69.23 -2.69
CA VAL A 2 16.35 69.92 -2.57
C VAL A 2 15.57 69.02 -1.60
N ALA A 3 15.16 69.58 -0.48
CA ALA A 3 14.48 68.84 0.58
C ALA A 3 13.12 68.36 0.08
N HIS A 4 12.89 67.05 0.02
CA HIS A 4 11.54 66.51 -0.03
C HIS A 4 10.88 66.82 1.32
N ASN A 5 10.03 67.85 1.35
CA ASN A 5 9.04 67.96 2.42
C ASN A 5 8.21 66.66 2.40
N PRO A 6 7.99 65.99 3.54
CA PRO A 6 6.94 64.98 3.61
C PRO A 6 5.63 65.71 3.35
N GLN A 7 4.99 65.45 2.21
CA GLN A 7 3.65 65.98 1.95
C GLN A 7 2.73 65.50 3.07
N SER A 8 1.91 66.38 3.63
CA SER A 8 1.00 66.03 4.73
C SER A 8 -0.37 65.52 4.26
N SER A 9 -0.70 65.68 2.98
CA SER A 9 -1.96 65.25 2.35
C SER A 9 -1.81 65.22 0.82
N ALA A 10 -2.57 64.34 0.17
CA ALA A 10 -2.66 64.19 -1.29
C ALA A 10 -3.60 65.22 -1.94
N ALA A 11 -4.39 65.97 -1.17
CA ALA A 11 -5.41 66.92 -1.66
C ALA A 11 -4.86 67.95 -2.66
N GLY A 12 -3.62 68.42 -2.48
CA GLY A 12 -2.98 69.36 -3.40
C GLY A 12 -2.68 68.76 -4.77
N VAL A 13 -2.40 67.45 -4.84
CA VAL A 13 -2.14 66.74 -6.11
C VAL A 13 -3.46 66.28 -6.75
N LEU A 14 -4.47 65.96 -5.93
CA LEU A 14 -5.83 65.66 -6.39
C LEU A 14 -6.51 66.90 -7.01
N ALA A 15 -6.23 68.11 -6.51
CA ALA A 15 -6.69 69.35 -7.14
C ALA A 15 -6.07 69.56 -8.54
N LEU A 16 -4.82 69.15 -8.74
CA LEU A 16 -4.15 69.23 -10.05
C LEU A 16 -4.76 68.29 -11.10
N LEU A 17 -5.47 67.23 -10.69
CA LEU A 17 -6.23 66.37 -11.60
C LEU A 17 -7.47 67.06 -12.19
N GLN A 18 -8.02 68.06 -11.50
CA GLN A 18 -9.22 68.80 -11.92
C GLN A 18 -8.91 69.89 -12.96
N GLU A 19 -7.64 70.23 -13.16
CA GLU A 19 -7.20 71.21 -14.17
C GLU A 19 -7.42 70.66 -15.60
N PRO A 20 -7.82 71.49 -16.59
CA PRO A 20 -8.18 71.03 -17.92
C PRO A 20 -6.97 70.63 -18.80
N GLU A 21 -5.74 71.00 -18.41
CA GLU A 21 -4.56 70.81 -19.23
C GLU A 21 -4.00 69.36 -19.13
N PRO A 22 -3.86 68.62 -20.25
CA PRO A 22 -3.51 67.20 -20.24
C PRO A 22 -2.09 66.92 -19.72
N VAL A 23 -1.16 67.88 -19.86
CA VAL A 23 0.21 67.76 -19.36
C VAL A 23 0.25 67.83 -17.82
N ILE A 24 -0.60 68.66 -17.22
CA ILE A 24 -0.74 68.79 -15.77
C ILE A 24 -1.38 67.52 -15.19
N LYS A 25 -2.40 66.98 -15.86
CA LYS A 25 -3.01 65.69 -15.48
C LYS A 25 -1.99 64.55 -15.48
N TYR A 26 -1.15 64.45 -16.52
CA TYR A 26 -0.09 63.44 -16.57
C TYR A 26 0.92 63.57 -15.41
N HIS A 27 1.35 64.81 -15.11
CA HIS A 27 2.26 65.07 -14.00
C HIS A 27 1.61 64.75 -12.63
N ALA A 28 0.32 65.07 -12.47
CA ALA A 28 -0.44 64.77 -11.27
C ALA A 28 -0.57 63.25 -11.06
N LEU A 29 -0.91 62.48 -12.11
CA LEU A 29 -0.99 61.01 -12.07
C LEU A 29 0.35 60.37 -11.68
N LYS A 30 1.45 60.82 -12.27
CA LYS A 30 2.79 60.31 -11.95
C LYS A 30 3.22 60.62 -10.51
N THR A 31 2.84 61.80 -10.01
CA THR A 31 3.11 62.19 -8.63
C THR A 31 2.28 61.34 -7.67
N LEU A 32 0.99 61.13 -7.97
CA LEU A 32 0.08 60.29 -7.18
C LEU A 32 0.58 58.85 -7.07
N LEU A 33 1.07 58.25 -8.15
CA LEU A 33 1.64 56.90 -8.16
C LEU A 33 2.77 56.69 -7.13
N THR A 34 3.56 57.74 -6.83
CA THR A 34 4.65 57.66 -5.84
C THR A 34 4.16 57.74 -4.39
N ILE A 35 2.99 58.33 -4.16
CA ILE A 35 2.44 58.62 -2.83
C ILE A 35 1.27 57.69 -2.44
N VAL A 36 0.79 56.83 -3.34
CA VAL A 36 -0.31 55.87 -3.08
C VAL A 36 -0.11 55.06 -1.79
N PRO A 37 1.07 54.47 -1.50
CA PRO A 37 1.23 53.65 -0.29
C PRO A 37 0.97 54.43 1.01
N GLN A 38 1.17 55.75 1.00
CA GLN A 38 1.05 56.61 2.17
C GLN A 38 -0.33 57.29 2.28
N PHE A 39 -0.99 57.55 1.14
CA PHE A 39 -2.21 58.37 1.09
C PHE A 39 -3.37 57.72 0.31
N TRP A 40 -3.40 56.39 0.19
CA TRP A 40 -4.45 55.67 -0.54
C TRP A 40 -5.86 56.02 -0.06
N ALA A 41 -6.07 56.25 1.25
CA ALA A 41 -7.37 56.58 1.83
C ALA A 41 -7.94 57.92 1.35
N GLU A 42 -7.08 58.92 1.07
CA GLU A 42 -7.52 60.21 0.51
C GLU A 42 -7.77 60.10 -1.00
N ILE A 43 -7.03 59.23 -1.69
CA ILE A 43 -7.14 59.02 -3.14
C ILE A 43 -8.40 58.20 -3.47
N SER A 44 -8.79 57.25 -2.62
CA SER A 44 -9.97 56.40 -2.81
C SER A 44 -11.28 57.18 -2.86
N GLU A 45 -11.39 58.32 -2.15
CA GLU A 45 -12.58 59.19 -2.21
C GLU A 45 -12.83 59.78 -3.61
N HIS A 46 -11.80 59.82 -4.45
CA HIS A 46 -11.83 60.38 -5.81
C HIS A 46 -11.69 59.32 -6.91
N ILE A 47 -11.85 58.03 -6.59
CA ILE A 47 -11.60 56.92 -7.53
C ILE A 47 -12.49 56.99 -8.79
N ALA A 48 -13.76 57.36 -8.65
CA ALA A 48 -14.69 57.51 -9.77
C ALA A 48 -14.22 58.56 -10.80
N TYR A 49 -13.48 59.58 -10.34
CA TYR A 49 -12.87 60.54 -11.25
C TYR A 49 -11.67 59.94 -11.99
N ILE A 50 -10.86 59.13 -11.32
CA ILE A 50 -9.71 58.44 -11.91
C ILE A 50 -10.17 57.42 -12.97
N GLU A 51 -11.28 56.72 -12.74
CA GLU A 51 -11.92 55.83 -13.72
C GLU A 51 -12.38 56.60 -14.95
N SER A 52 -13.02 57.75 -14.76
CA SER A 52 -13.45 58.59 -15.89
C SER A 52 -12.29 59.10 -16.74
N LEU A 53 -11.09 59.25 -16.14
CA LEU A 53 -9.86 59.62 -16.85
C LEU A 53 -9.26 58.46 -17.64
N ASP A 54 -9.53 57.22 -17.23
CA ASP A 54 -9.16 56.02 -18.00
C ASP A 54 -10.02 55.89 -19.27
N GLU A 55 -11.33 56.14 -19.14
CA GLU A 55 -12.28 56.08 -20.26
C GLU A 55 -12.20 57.26 -21.23
N ALA A 56 -11.57 58.38 -20.81
CA ALA A 56 -11.51 59.59 -21.62
C ALA A 56 -10.65 59.45 -22.88
N THR A 57 -11.22 59.82 -24.03
CA THR A 57 -10.53 59.83 -25.33
C THR A 57 -9.55 60.99 -25.51
N ASP A 58 -9.63 62.01 -24.65
CA ASP A 58 -8.90 63.28 -24.77
C ASP A 58 -7.46 63.21 -24.23
N LEU A 59 -7.10 62.13 -23.53
CA LEU A 59 -5.77 61.93 -22.94
C LEU A 59 -4.85 61.10 -23.85
N THR A 60 -3.54 61.40 -23.77
CA THR A 60 -2.48 60.59 -24.40
C THR A 60 -2.46 59.17 -23.84
N ALA A 61 -2.09 58.18 -24.65
CA ALA A 61 -2.06 56.76 -24.26
C ALA A 61 -1.25 56.50 -22.96
N ASP A 62 -0.14 57.21 -22.76
CA ASP A 62 0.68 57.10 -21.54
C ASP A 62 0.00 57.67 -20.28
N ALA A 63 -0.88 58.66 -20.45
CA ALA A 63 -1.64 59.24 -19.35
C ALA A 63 -2.84 58.37 -18.97
N ARG A 64 -3.47 57.71 -19.95
CA ARG A 64 -4.47 56.67 -19.71
C ARG A 64 -3.86 55.50 -18.93
N ALA A 65 -2.73 54.96 -19.40
CA ALA A 65 -2.04 53.87 -18.73
C ALA A 65 -1.61 54.20 -17.29
N ALA A 66 -1.22 55.45 -17.01
CA ALA A 66 -0.91 55.93 -15.67
C ALA A 66 -2.17 56.07 -14.78
N ALA A 67 -3.32 56.45 -15.36
CA ALA A 67 -4.60 56.50 -14.66
C ALA A 67 -5.11 55.11 -14.30
N SER A 68 -5.08 54.14 -15.24
CA SER A 68 -5.46 52.75 -14.95
C SER A 68 -4.51 52.12 -13.91
N LEU A 69 -3.21 52.40 -13.96
CA LEU A 69 -2.26 51.92 -12.95
C LEU A 69 -2.55 52.51 -11.55
N LEU A 70 -2.94 53.80 -11.50
CA LEU A 70 -3.29 54.45 -10.24
C LEU A 70 -4.58 53.87 -9.65
N ALA A 71 -5.61 53.69 -10.47
CA ALA A 71 -6.86 53.04 -10.06
C ALA A 71 -6.58 51.63 -9.54
N SER A 72 -5.77 50.85 -10.26
CA SER A 72 -5.40 49.49 -9.86
C SER A 72 -4.69 49.44 -8.51
N LYS A 73 -3.70 50.31 -8.26
CA LYS A 73 -3.02 50.39 -6.95
C LYS A 73 -3.96 50.80 -5.81
N VAL A 74 -4.91 51.69 -6.06
CA VAL A 74 -5.89 52.09 -5.03
C VAL A 74 -6.85 50.95 -4.71
N TYR A 75 -7.37 50.25 -5.73
CA TYR A 75 -8.21 49.06 -5.55
C TYR A 75 -7.49 47.92 -4.83
N TYR A 76 -6.17 47.78 -5.03
CA TYR A 76 -5.35 46.85 -4.24
C TYR A 76 -5.36 47.19 -2.74
N TYR A 77 -5.18 48.46 -2.36
CA TYR A 77 -5.24 48.88 -0.96
C TYR A 77 -6.66 48.85 -0.37
N LEU A 78 -7.69 48.91 -1.22
CA LEU A 78 -9.09 48.69 -0.83
C LEU A 78 -9.46 47.20 -0.71
N GLU A 79 -8.52 46.30 -1.00
CA GLU A 79 -8.72 44.83 -1.02
C GLU A 79 -9.70 44.34 -2.10
N GLU A 80 -10.06 45.19 -3.07
CA GLU A 80 -10.91 44.84 -4.23
C GLU A 80 -10.05 44.39 -5.42
N TYR A 81 -9.55 43.16 -5.33
CA TYR A 81 -8.56 42.64 -6.28
C TYR A 81 -9.09 42.42 -7.71
N GLU A 82 -10.39 42.17 -7.89
CA GLU A 82 -10.98 41.95 -9.22
C GLU A 82 -10.96 43.22 -10.08
N GLU A 83 -11.35 44.34 -9.48
CA GLU A 83 -11.27 45.65 -10.13
C GLU A 83 -9.82 46.10 -10.26
N SER A 84 -8.98 45.83 -9.27
CA SER A 84 -7.54 46.07 -9.39
C SER A 84 -6.95 45.37 -10.62
N LEU A 85 -7.33 44.12 -10.89
CA LEU A 85 -6.87 43.38 -12.08
C LEU A 85 -7.41 43.98 -13.38
N SER A 86 -8.68 44.41 -13.44
CA SER A 86 -9.28 45.00 -14.65
C SER A 86 -8.53 46.26 -15.09
N PHE A 87 -8.21 47.14 -14.13
CA PHE A 87 -7.44 48.35 -14.36
C PHE A 87 -5.94 48.07 -14.60
N ALA A 88 -5.36 47.02 -14.00
CA ALA A 88 -3.99 46.58 -14.31
C ALA A 88 -3.86 46.12 -15.77
N LEU A 89 -4.86 45.40 -16.27
CA LEU A 89 -4.96 44.98 -17.68
C LEU A 89 -5.12 46.19 -18.63
N GLY A 90 -5.78 47.27 -18.17
CA GLY A 90 -5.87 48.54 -18.89
C GLY A 90 -4.53 49.31 -18.96
N ALA A 91 -3.69 49.18 -17.93
CA ALA A 91 -2.40 49.86 -17.84
C ALA A 91 -1.31 49.29 -18.77
N GLY A 92 -1.38 48.00 -19.12
CA GLY A 92 -0.47 47.32 -20.07
C GLY A 92 1.02 47.62 -19.80
N ARG A 93 1.66 48.41 -20.67
CA ARG A 93 3.09 48.77 -20.58
C ARG A 93 3.47 49.49 -19.28
N ALA A 94 2.54 50.24 -18.67
CA ALA A 94 2.81 50.90 -17.39
C ALA A 94 2.91 49.89 -16.23
N PHE A 95 2.16 48.79 -16.30
CA PHE A 95 2.25 47.69 -15.35
C PHE A 95 3.54 46.87 -15.53
N GLU A 96 3.97 46.62 -16.78
CA GLU A 96 5.24 45.96 -17.07
C GLU A 96 6.47 46.75 -16.55
N ALA A 97 6.38 48.08 -16.51
CA ALA A 97 7.42 48.92 -15.95
C ALA A 97 7.51 48.83 -14.41
N GLU A 98 6.36 48.67 -13.75
CA GLU A 98 6.26 48.46 -12.29
C GLU A 98 6.74 47.07 -11.87
N LEU A 99 6.71 46.08 -12.77
CA LEU A 99 7.33 44.76 -12.57
C LEU A 99 8.84 44.83 -12.31
N ARG A 100 9.49 45.93 -12.70
CA ARG A 100 10.95 46.16 -12.57
C ARG A 100 11.29 47.18 -11.48
N ALA A 101 10.29 47.76 -10.83
CA ALA A 101 10.49 48.80 -9.83
C ALA A 101 10.75 48.18 -8.43
N PRO A 102 11.80 48.59 -7.71
CA PRO A 102 12.03 48.10 -6.35
C PRO A 102 10.99 48.71 -5.38
N GLY A 103 10.26 47.85 -4.66
CA GLY A 103 9.24 48.23 -3.68
C GLY A 103 7.78 48.03 -4.10
N SER A 104 7.52 47.57 -5.32
CA SER A 104 6.18 47.20 -5.84
C SER A 104 5.96 45.68 -5.92
N GLU A 105 6.90 44.88 -5.38
CA GLU A 105 6.91 43.41 -5.49
C GLU A 105 5.63 42.77 -4.92
N GLU A 106 5.19 43.18 -3.73
CA GLU A 106 3.98 42.63 -3.08
C GLU A 106 2.69 42.90 -3.88
N TYR A 107 2.56 44.11 -4.44
CA TYR A 107 1.44 44.48 -5.31
C TYR A 107 1.46 43.66 -6.61
N VAL A 108 2.61 43.59 -7.27
CA VAL A 108 2.79 42.88 -8.53
C VAL A 108 2.52 41.37 -8.34
N GLU A 109 3.06 40.77 -7.28
CA GLU A 109 2.83 39.36 -6.96
C GLU A 109 1.34 39.06 -6.77
N THR A 110 0.64 39.89 -5.99
CA THR A 110 -0.80 39.71 -5.73
C THR A 110 -1.64 39.82 -7.00
N ILE A 111 -1.36 40.81 -7.86
CA ILE A 111 -2.07 41.00 -9.13
C ILE A 111 -1.75 39.88 -10.12
N ILE A 112 -0.51 39.41 -10.18
CA ILE A 112 -0.14 38.26 -11.00
C ILE A 112 -0.86 36.99 -10.53
N SER A 113 -0.89 36.70 -9.22
CA SER A 113 -1.64 35.56 -8.69
C SER A 113 -3.11 35.62 -9.08
N LYS A 114 -3.74 36.79 -8.93
CA LYS A 114 -5.15 36.99 -9.34
C LYS A 114 -5.37 36.91 -10.85
N ALA A 115 -4.41 37.37 -11.65
CA ALA A 115 -4.44 37.22 -13.10
C ALA A 115 -4.39 35.74 -13.50
N ILE A 116 -3.53 34.95 -12.85
CA ILE A 116 -3.41 33.51 -13.08
C ILE A 116 -4.72 32.81 -12.68
N ASP A 117 -5.26 33.09 -11.48
CA ASP A 117 -6.53 32.51 -11.00
C ASP A 117 -7.67 32.75 -12.02
N ARG A 118 -7.88 34.01 -12.43
CA ARG A 118 -8.93 34.39 -13.38
C ARG A 118 -8.74 33.75 -14.75
N TYR A 119 -7.48 33.58 -15.18
CA TYR A 119 -7.18 32.91 -16.44
C TYR A 119 -7.48 31.42 -16.40
N ILE A 120 -7.15 30.74 -15.29
CA ILE A 120 -7.47 29.33 -15.08
C ILE A 120 -8.98 29.12 -15.09
N GLU A 121 -9.74 29.97 -14.37
CA GLU A 121 -11.21 29.92 -14.36
C GLU A 121 -11.80 30.12 -15.77
N SER A 122 -11.33 31.14 -16.50
CA SER A 122 -11.80 31.44 -17.85
C SER A 122 -11.53 30.28 -18.83
N GLN A 123 -10.37 29.62 -18.70
CA GLN A 123 -10.01 28.44 -19.49
C GLN A 123 -10.81 27.19 -19.09
N ALA A 124 -11.17 27.05 -17.80
CA ALA A 124 -11.97 25.94 -17.30
C ALA A 124 -13.43 26.02 -17.79
N GLU A 125 -13.99 27.22 -17.89
CA GLU A 125 -15.35 27.48 -18.39
C GLU A 125 -15.49 27.36 -19.92
N GLY A 126 -14.38 27.22 -20.66
CA GLY A 126 -14.40 27.09 -22.12
C GLY A 126 -14.91 28.32 -22.85
N THR A 127 -14.82 29.51 -22.23
CA THR A 127 -15.24 30.75 -22.88
C THR A 127 -14.27 31.10 -24.01
N GLU A 128 -14.75 31.07 -25.26
CA GLU A 128 -13.98 31.34 -26.48
C GLU A 128 -13.37 32.77 -26.57
N LYS A 129 -13.52 33.60 -25.54
CA LYS A 129 -13.02 34.98 -25.50
C LYS A 129 -12.27 35.28 -24.20
N VAL A 130 -11.19 34.56 -23.98
CA VAL A 130 -10.17 35.04 -23.03
C VAL A 130 -9.64 36.37 -23.55
N ASP A 131 -9.64 37.40 -22.69
CA ASP A 131 -9.12 38.73 -23.03
C ASP A 131 -7.67 38.60 -23.52
N SER A 132 -7.38 39.16 -24.70
CA SER A 132 -6.04 39.13 -25.30
C SER A 132 -5.00 39.74 -24.37
N ARG A 133 -5.39 40.74 -23.55
CA ARG A 133 -4.50 41.40 -22.59
C ARG A 133 -4.07 40.48 -21.46
N LEU A 134 -4.99 39.64 -20.96
CA LEU A 134 -4.69 38.66 -19.91
C LEU A 134 -3.74 37.59 -20.43
N ARG A 135 -3.95 37.17 -21.68
CA ARG A 135 -3.04 36.24 -22.37
C ARG A 135 -1.64 36.82 -22.53
N ASP A 136 -1.51 38.10 -22.92
CA ASP A 136 -0.21 38.75 -23.10
C ASP A 136 0.59 38.84 -21.78
N ILE A 137 -0.07 39.19 -20.66
CA ILE A 137 0.57 39.20 -19.33
C ILE A 137 1.09 37.81 -18.96
N ILE A 138 0.29 36.78 -19.19
CA ILE A 138 0.66 35.40 -18.87
C ILE A 138 1.78 34.89 -19.78
N GLU A 139 1.78 35.25 -21.06
CA GLU A 139 2.91 34.96 -21.95
C GLU A 139 4.19 35.69 -21.52
N SER A 140 4.09 36.91 -21.00
CA SER A 140 5.23 37.60 -20.38
C SER A 140 5.74 36.88 -19.12
N ILE A 141 4.83 36.35 -18.29
CA ILE A 141 5.21 35.56 -17.09
C ILE A 141 5.93 34.28 -17.52
N PHE A 142 5.41 33.55 -18.51
CA PHE A 142 6.09 32.35 -19.01
C PHE A 142 7.49 32.65 -19.55
N ARG A 143 7.65 33.73 -20.33
CA ARG A 143 8.98 34.14 -20.83
C ARG A 143 9.95 34.42 -19.70
N ARG A 144 9.49 35.14 -18.67
CA ARG A 144 10.31 35.46 -17.50
C ARG A 144 10.72 34.20 -16.73
N CYS A 145 9.78 33.30 -16.43
CA CYS A 145 10.09 32.04 -15.76
C CYS A 145 11.10 31.20 -16.55
N ILE A 146 11.05 31.25 -17.89
CA ILE A 146 11.99 30.56 -18.77
C ILE A 146 13.38 31.25 -18.76
N GLU A 147 13.43 32.58 -18.77
CA GLU A 147 14.68 33.36 -18.67
C GLU A 147 15.36 33.20 -17.30
N ASP A 148 14.58 33.14 -16.23
CA ASP A 148 15.04 32.98 -14.85
C ASP A 148 15.44 31.52 -14.54
N GLY A 149 15.08 30.56 -15.41
CA GLY A 149 15.40 29.12 -15.26
C GLY A 149 14.45 28.34 -14.35
N ASP A 150 13.35 28.95 -13.90
CA ASP A 150 12.34 28.36 -13.01
C ASP A 150 11.29 27.52 -13.80
N PHE A 151 11.78 26.51 -14.52
CA PHE A 151 10.93 25.66 -15.38
C PHE A 151 9.83 24.91 -14.63
N LYS A 152 10.04 24.54 -13.37
CA LYS A 152 9.03 23.81 -12.56
C LYS A 152 7.79 24.66 -12.29
N GLN A 153 7.98 25.94 -12.05
CA GLN A 153 6.87 26.88 -11.83
C GLN A 153 6.11 27.11 -13.13
N ALA A 154 6.83 27.29 -14.25
CA ALA A 154 6.23 27.44 -15.56
C ALA A 154 5.40 26.20 -15.96
N ILE A 155 5.89 24.99 -15.69
CA ILE A 155 5.13 23.76 -15.92
C ILE A 155 3.88 23.69 -15.04
N GLY A 156 3.97 24.07 -13.76
CA GLY A 156 2.81 24.12 -12.85
C GLY A 156 1.69 25.01 -13.39
N ILE A 157 2.02 26.25 -13.74
CA ILE A 157 1.07 27.22 -14.30
C ILE A 157 0.52 26.74 -15.65
N ALA A 158 1.35 26.13 -16.49
CA ALA A 158 0.93 25.60 -17.79
C ALA A 158 -0.09 24.44 -17.66
N LEU A 159 0.11 23.56 -16.68
CA LEU A 159 -0.81 22.46 -16.38
C LEU A 159 -2.14 22.98 -15.81
N GLU A 160 -2.10 23.93 -14.89
CA GLU A 160 -3.32 24.53 -14.32
C GLU A 160 -4.14 25.29 -15.38
N SER A 161 -3.44 26.01 -16.27
CA SER A 161 -4.07 26.76 -17.37
C SER A 161 -4.43 25.91 -18.60
N ARG A 162 -4.25 24.58 -18.54
CA ARG A 162 -4.53 23.63 -19.63
C ARG A 162 -3.78 23.90 -20.94
N ARG A 163 -2.60 24.50 -20.86
CA ARG A 163 -1.75 24.90 -21.99
C ARG A 163 -0.59 23.93 -22.22
N LEU A 164 -0.79 22.99 -23.15
CA LEU A 164 0.22 21.97 -23.50
C LEU A 164 1.34 22.51 -24.41
N ASP A 165 1.06 23.58 -25.15
CA ASP A 165 2.00 24.28 -26.04
C ASP A 165 3.24 24.79 -25.30
N VAL A 166 3.05 25.36 -24.10
CA VAL A 166 4.15 25.86 -23.26
C VAL A 166 5.05 24.72 -22.80
N ILE A 167 4.49 23.54 -22.51
CA ILE A 167 5.26 22.37 -22.07
C ILE A 167 6.15 21.87 -23.20
N SER A 168 5.65 21.77 -24.44
CA SER A 168 6.49 21.46 -25.60
C SER A 168 7.61 22.47 -25.81
N TYR A 169 7.31 23.77 -25.67
CA TYR A 169 8.31 24.82 -25.84
C TYR A 169 9.43 24.76 -24.80
N ILE A 170 9.10 24.48 -23.54
CA ILE A 170 10.09 24.29 -22.47
C ILE A 170 10.95 23.05 -22.76
N PHE A 171 10.33 21.96 -23.24
CA PHE A 171 11.05 20.74 -23.56
C PHE A 171 12.00 20.91 -24.75
N ASP A 172 11.57 21.59 -25.82
CA ASP A 172 12.41 21.89 -26.99
C ASP A 172 13.65 22.72 -26.64
N GLN A 173 13.63 23.48 -25.54
CA GLN A 173 14.79 24.23 -25.05
C GLN A 173 15.68 23.40 -24.12
N THR A 174 15.07 22.68 -23.18
CA THR A 174 15.80 22.03 -22.08
C THR A 174 16.23 20.60 -22.40
N HIS A 175 15.45 19.87 -23.20
CA HIS A 175 15.56 18.43 -23.47
C HIS A 175 15.73 17.57 -22.19
N ASP A 176 15.30 18.06 -21.02
CA ASP A 176 15.46 17.38 -19.74
C ASP A 176 14.23 16.55 -19.40
N ALA A 177 14.40 15.24 -19.33
CA ALA A 177 13.31 14.32 -19.03
C ALA A 177 12.98 14.20 -17.53
N ASN A 178 13.77 14.81 -16.63
CA ASN A 178 13.36 14.98 -15.22
C ASN A 178 12.23 16.02 -15.07
N LEU A 179 12.19 17.04 -15.92
CA LEU A 179 11.10 18.01 -15.95
C LEU A 179 9.80 17.37 -16.44
N LEU A 180 9.87 16.45 -17.39
CA LEU A 180 8.72 15.66 -17.83
C LEU A 180 8.23 14.71 -16.72
N ALA A 181 9.14 14.10 -15.97
CA ALA A 181 8.79 13.29 -14.80
C ALA A 181 8.08 14.13 -13.72
N TYR A 182 8.55 15.34 -13.46
CA TYR A 182 7.88 16.30 -12.58
C TYR A 182 6.48 16.67 -13.09
N ALA A 183 6.33 16.98 -14.40
CA ALA A 183 5.03 17.29 -14.99
C ALA A 183 4.04 16.14 -14.81
N MET A 184 4.50 14.90 -15.02
CA MET A 184 3.69 13.70 -14.77
C MET A 184 3.30 13.57 -13.29
N GLU A 185 4.24 13.76 -12.36
CA GLU A 185 3.94 13.69 -10.92
C GLU A 185 2.90 14.73 -10.49
N VAL A 186 3.02 15.96 -10.98
CA VAL A 186 2.04 17.02 -10.73
C VAL A 186 0.66 16.62 -11.23
N VAL A 187 0.55 16.03 -12.43
CA VAL A 187 -0.74 15.57 -12.98
C VAL A 187 -1.34 14.40 -12.19
N LEU A 188 -0.49 13.52 -11.65
CA LEU A 188 -0.93 12.33 -10.91
C LEU A 188 -1.26 12.60 -9.43
N ASP A 189 -0.67 13.64 -8.83
CA ASP A 189 -0.90 14.04 -7.44
C ASP A 189 -1.96 15.15 -7.31
N ASN A 190 -2.17 15.98 -8.34
CA ASN A 190 -3.22 17.00 -8.34
C ASN A 190 -4.57 16.44 -8.83
N ASN A 191 -5.66 17.07 -8.38
CA ASN A 191 -7.02 16.66 -8.72
C ASN A 191 -7.49 17.26 -10.06
N PHE A 192 -6.86 16.83 -11.15
CA PHE A 192 -7.34 17.15 -12.49
C PHE A 192 -8.46 16.18 -12.93
N SER A 193 -9.35 16.66 -13.80
CA SER A 193 -10.37 15.80 -14.40
C SER A 193 -9.72 14.65 -15.18
N LEU A 194 -10.37 13.48 -15.18
CA LEU A 194 -9.84 12.27 -15.81
C LEU A 194 -9.56 12.47 -17.30
N SER A 195 -10.44 13.21 -17.99
CA SER A 195 -10.26 13.55 -19.41
C SER A 195 -9.04 14.41 -19.67
N TYR A 196 -8.77 15.41 -18.82
CA TYR A 196 -7.60 16.28 -18.96
C TYR A 196 -6.31 15.54 -18.62
N ARG A 197 -6.32 14.72 -17.57
CA ARG A 197 -5.20 13.84 -17.22
C ARG A 197 -4.80 12.94 -18.40
N ASP A 198 -5.77 12.27 -19.01
CA ASP A 198 -5.49 11.37 -20.14
C ASP A 198 -4.95 12.14 -21.35
N GLN A 199 -5.46 13.36 -21.61
CA GLN A 199 -4.92 14.23 -22.66
C GLN A 199 -3.46 14.62 -22.41
N VAL A 200 -3.14 15.05 -21.19
CA VAL A 200 -1.77 15.45 -20.82
C VAL A 200 -0.83 14.25 -20.90
N LEU A 201 -1.22 13.09 -20.38
CA LEU A 201 -0.38 11.90 -20.40
C LEU A 201 -0.13 11.38 -21.81
N ASN A 202 -1.13 11.39 -22.70
CA ASN A 202 -0.95 11.06 -24.12
C ASN A 202 -0.05 12.08 -24.83
N PHE A 203 -0.06 13.35 -24.42
CA PHE A 203 0.82 14.39 -24.94
C PHE A 203 2.26 14.26 -24.44
N LEU A 204 2.46 13.90 -23.16
CA LEU A 204 3.78 13.74 -22.56
C LEU A 204 4.51 12.49 -23.08
N TYR A 205 3.79 11.39 -23.36
CA TYR A 205 4.37 10.14 -23.82
C TYR A 205 5.34 10.26 -25.01
N PRO A 206 4.97 10.88 -26.15
CA PRO A 206 5.87 11.02 -27.30
C PRO A 206 7.03 11.99 -27.09
N LEU A 207 6.99 12.85 -26.06
CA LEU A 207 8.07 13.78 -25.75
C LEU A 207 9.25 13.11 -25.05
N PHE A 208 9.06 11.92 -24.47
CA PHE A 208 10.17 11.19 -23.85
C PHE A 208 11.16 10.70 -24.91
N PRO A 209 12.48 10.81 -24.66
CA PRO A 209 13.50 10.25 -25.55
C PRO A 209 13.29 8.76 -25.80
N PRO A 210 13.59 8.24 -27.01
CA PRO A 210 13.53 6.81 -27.26
C PRO A 210 14.49 6.08 -26.30
N LEU A 211 14.03 4.96 -25.75
CA LEU A 211 14.80 4.13 -24.85
C LEU A 211 16.08 3.63 -25.55
N THR A 212 17.22 4.25 -25.25
CA THR A 212 18.55 3.85 -25.73
C THR A 212 19.32 3.14 -24.62
N GLY A 213 20.09 2.11 -24.98
CA GLY A 213 20.78 1.20 -24.06
C GLY A 213 22.03 1.75 -23.38
N ASP A 214 22.23 3.07 -23.41
CA ASP A 214 23.34 3.72 -22.72
C ASP A 214 22.96 4.00 -21.27
N ALA A 215 23.75 3.39 -20.38
CA ALA A 215 23.78 3.48 -18.92
C ALA A 215 22.59 4.19 -18.24
N SER A 216 21.66 3.37 -17.71
CA SER A 216 20.65 3.77 -16.72
C SER A 216 19.71 4.86 -17.24
N SER A 217 18.69 4.49 -18.02
CA SER A 217 17.62 5.44 -18.36
C SER A 217 16.67 5.57 -17.16
N PRO A 218 16.74 6.67 -16.37
CA PRO A 218 15.87 6.85 -15.20
C PRO A 218 14.38 6.98 -15.63
N HIS A 219 14.13 7.18 -16.91
CA HIS A 219 12.81 7.44 -17.49
C HIS A 219 11.97 6.17 -17.71
N ILE A 220 12.52 4.95 -17.58
CA ILE A 220 11.73 3.71 -17.76
C ILE A 220 10.57 3.67 -16.78
N LEU A 221 10.84 3.90 -15.49
CA LEU A 221 9.81 3.82 -14.46
C LEU A 221 8.71 4.86 -14.70
N THR A 222 9.10 6.08 -15.06
CA THR A 222 8.20 7.16 -15.42
C THR A 222 7.33 6.78 -16.62
N LEU A 223 7.93 6.24 -17.68
CA LEU A 223 7.20 5.75 -18.86
C LEU A 223 6.25 4.61 -18.53
N THR A 224 6.68 3.62 -17.74
CA THR A 224 5.83 2.51 -17.29
C THR A 224 4.64 3.05 -16.48
N ARG A 225 4.83 4.03 -15.60
CA ARG A 225 3.74 4.66 -14.84
C ARG A 225 2.72 5.34 -15.75
N ILE A 226 3.16 6.01 -16.82
CA ILE A 226 2.28 6.62 -17.83
C ILE A 226 1.47 5.53 -18.53
N LEU A 227 2.15 4.49 -19.02
CA LEU A 227 1.52 3.38 -19.75
C LEU A 227 0.49 2.63 -18.89
N VAL A 228 0.83 2.33 -17.62
CA VAL A 228 -0.09 1.71 -16.66
C VAL A 228 -1.28 2.61 -16.37
N THR A 229 -1.05 3.91 -16.19
CA THR A 229 -2.12 4.87 -15.92
C THR A 229 -3.10 5.00 -17.08
N LEU A 230 -2.58 5.12 -18.31
CA LEU A 230 -3.39 5.24 -19.52
C LEU A 230 -4.09 3.93 -19.89
N SER A 231 -3.53 2.79 -19.49
CA SER A 231 -4.07 1.45 -19.77
C SER A 231 -4.45 1.24 -21.25
N ASN A 232 -3.66 1.80 -22.18
CA ASN A 232 -3.90 1.73 -23.62
C ASN A 232 -2.94 0.75 -24.32
N PRO A 233 -3.41 -0.44 -24.77
CA PRO A 233 -2.56 -1.47 -25.39
C PRO A 233 -1.87 -1.00 -26.67
N SER A 234 -2.50 -0.09 -27.43
CA SER A 234 -2.00 0.38 -28.73
C SER A 234 -0.67 1.14 -28.64
N LEU A 235 -0.34 1.69 -27.47
CA LEU A 235 0.95 2.37 -27.24
C LEU A 235 2.07 1.40 -26.86
N VAL A 236 1.72 0.27 -26.23
CA VAL A 236 2.66 -0.69 -25.66
C VAL A 236 3.16 -1.71 -26.67
N THR A 237 2.26 -2.22 -27.52
CA THR A 237 2.63 -3.24 -28.53
C THR A 237 3.71 -2.73 -29.50
N PRO A 238 3.62 -1.51 -30.07
CA PRO A 238 4.68 -0.94 -30.91
C PRO A 238 5.99 -0.68 -30.17
N LEU A 239 5.91 -0.37 -28.87
CA LEU A 239 7.08 -0.15 -28.03
C LEU A 239 7.88 -1.47 -27.86
N PHE A 240 7.19 -2.59 -27.59
CA PHE A 240 7.84 -3.89 -27.52
C PHE A 240 8.44 -4.32 -28.86
N THR A 241 7.77 -4.10 -29.98
CA THR A 241 8.31 -4.47 -31.30
C THR A 241 9.53 -3.63 -31.69
N ALA A 242 9.61 -2.38 -31.25
CA ALA A 242 10.80 -1.54 -31.43
C ALA A 242 11.98 -1.94 -30.53
N LEU A 243 11.72 -2.39 -29.29
CA LEU A 243 12.75 -2.73 -28.30
C LEU A 243 13.38 -4.12 -28.51
N VAL A 244 12.61 -5.10 -28.96
CA VAL A 244 13.06 -6.51 -29.09
C VAL A 244 14.29 -6.71 -29.99
N PRO A 245 14.43 -6.03 -31.15
CA PRO A 245 15.60 -6.20 -32.03
C PRO A 245 16.91 -5.67 -31.45
N GLY A 246 16.86 -4.67 -30.56
CA GLY A 246 18.05 -3.97 -30.07
C GLY A 246 18.39 -4.17 -28.60
N GLN A 247 17.39 -4.30 -27.71
CA GLN A 247 17.56 -4.18 -26.25
C GLN A 247 16.63 -5.12 -25.46
N LYS A 248 16.90 -6.42 -25.51
CA LYS A 248 16.09 -7.47 -24.85
C LYS A 248 15.93 -7.28 -23.34
N LEU A 249 16.99 -6.89 -22.62
CA LEU A 249 16.93 -6.74 -21.16
C LEU A 249 15.98 -5.60 -20.73
N LEU A 250 15.91 -4.53 -21.52
CA LEU A 250 15.01 -3.41 -21.26
C LEU A 250 13.56 -3.81 -21.52
N ALA A 251 13.31 -4.61 -22.55
CA ALA A 251 11.98 -5.18 -22.79
C ALA A 251 11.53 -6.08 -21.62
N TYR A 252 12.42 -6.91 -21.06
CA TYR A 252 12.08 -7.72 -19.89
C TYR A 252 11.82 -6.87 -18.63
N GLN A 253 12.64 -5.85 -18.36
CA GLN A 253 12.39 -4.95 -17.23
C GLN A 253 11.03 -4.24 -17.37
N LEU A 254 10.73 -3.73 -18.57
CA LEU A 254 9.44 -3.10 -18.84
C LEU A 254 8.28 -4.08 -18.65
N ALA A 255 8.43 -5.33 -19.08
CA ALA A 255 7.41 -6.36 -18.87
C ALA A 255 7.17 -6.63 -17.38
N PHE A 256 8.22 -6.77 -16.56
CA PHE A 256 8.09 -6.93 -15.11
C PHE A 256 7.41 -5.73 -14.44
N ASP A 257 7.81 -4.52 -14.81
CA ASP A 257 7.25 -3.29 -14.24
C ASP A 257 5.77 -3.08 -14.66
N LEU A 258 5.42 -3.47 -15.89
CA LEU A 258 4.02 -3.48 -16.35
C LEU A 258 3.18 -4.52 -15.62
N THR A 259 3.72 -5.71 -15.36
CA THR A 259 3.00 -6.75 -14.61
C THR A 259 2.77 -6.38 -13.14
N GLU A 260 3.67 -5.62 -12.51
CA GLU A 260 3.50 -5.17 -11.12
C GLU A 260 2.39 -4.12 -10.97
N GLY A 261 2.24 -3.21 -11.94
CA GLY A 261 1.31 -2.08 -11.85
C GLY A 261 0.05 -2.17 -12.71
N GLY A 262 0.07 -2.97 -13.78
CA GLY A 262 -0.99 -3.02 -14.80
C GLY A 262 -2.23 -3.78 -14.36
N ALA A 263 -3.39 -3.35 -14.88
CA ALA A 263 -4.62 -4.12 -14.76
C ALA A 263 -4.55 -5.40 -15.61
N GLN A 264 -5.22 -6.48 -15.16
CA GLN A 264 -5.10 -7.80 -15.79
C GLN A 264 -5.68 -7.83 -17.21
N ASP A 265 -6.81 -7.17 -17.45
CA ASP A 265 -7.41 -7.02 -18.77
C ASP A 265 -6.43 -6.39 -19.77
N PHE A 266 -5.75 -5.32 -19.35
CA PHE A 266 -4.75 -4.64 -20.14
C PHE A 266 -3.56 -5.55 -20.48
N LEU A 267 -3.06 -6.31 -19.50
CA LEU A 267 -1.97 -7.26 -19.71
C LEU A 267 -2.37 -8.42 -20.62
N GLU A 268 -3.60 -8.92 -20.52
CA GLU A 268 -4.11 -10.01 -21.36
C GLU A 268 -4.30 -9.56 -22.82
N ILE A 269 -4.79 -8.34 -23.05
CA ILE A 269 -4.90 -7.76 -24.40
C ILE A 269 -3.51 -7.62 -25.03
N ILE A 270 -2.53 -7.09 -24.30
CA ILE A 270 -1.15 -6.99 -24.80
C ILE A 270 -0.58 -8.38 -25.12
N ARG A 271 -0.85 -9.38 -24.28
CA ARG A 271 -0.40 -10.76 -24.50
C ARG A 271 -0.96 -11.35 -25.81
N LYS A 272 -2.21 -11.04 -26.15
CA LYS A 272 -2.88 -11.47 -27.39
C LYS A 272 -2.38 -10.69 -28.61
N ASP A 273 -2.12 -9.39 -28.45
CA ASP A 273 -1.74 -8.49 -29.54
C ASP A 273 -0.24 -8.55 -29.92
N LEU A 274 0.61 -9.13 -29.06
CA LEU A 274 2.05 -9.30 -29.34
C LEU A 274 2.29 -10.23 -30.54
N PRO A 275 3.11 -9.82 -31.54
CA PRO A 275 3.39 -10.64 -32.72
C PRO A 275 4.23 -11.88 -32.36
N GLU A 276 4.08 -12.96 -33.13
CA GLU A 276 4.91 -14.17 -32.96
C GLU A 276 6.39 -13.91 -33.29
N GLY A 277 6.69 -12.96 -34.19
CA GLY A 277 8.05 -12.55 -34.55
C GLY A 277 8.81 -13.53 -35.45
N ASP A 278 9.99 -13.12 -35.91
CA ASP A 278 10.93 -13.94 -36.69
C ASP A 278 11.63 -15.01 -35.81
N GLU A 279 12.31 -16.01 -36.39
CA GLU A 279 12.91 -17.14 -35.65
C GLU A 279 13.83 -16.74 -34.48
N THR A 280 14.51 -15.60 -34.55
CA THR A 280 15.37 -15.08 -33.46
C THR A 280 14.62 -14.29 -32.39
N ALA A 281 13.45 -13.74 -32.74
CA ALA A 281 12.62 -12.92 -31.86
C ALA A 281 11.51 -13.72 -31.15
N LYS A 282 11.06 -14.84 -31.74
CA LYS A 282 10.11 -15.80 -31.15
C LYS A 282 10.39 -16.15 -29.69
N PRO A 283 11.60 -16.62 -29.30
CA PRO A 283 11.86 -16.98 -27.91
C PRO A 283 11.84 -15.76 -26.96
N VAL A 284 12.11 -14.56 -27.48
CA VAL A 284 12.05 -13.31 -26.69
C VAL A 284 10.60 -12.92 -26.44
N PHE A 285 9.75 -12.98 -27.48
CA PHE A 285 8.32 -12.71 -27.36
C PHE A 285 7.62 -13.73 -26.48
N ASP A 286 7.97 -15.02 -26.55
CA ASP A 286 7.39 -16.05 -25.68
C ASP A 286 7.76 -15.85 -24.21
N LYS A 287 9.00 -15.45 -23.93
CA LYS A 287 9.41 -15.04 -22.57
C LYS A 287 8.65 -13.81 -22.09
N ILE A 288 8.43 -12.81 -22.94
CA ILE A 288 7.62 -11.63 -22.59
C ILE A 288 6.18 -12.06 -22.30
N ARG A 289 5.58 -12.95 -23.10
CA ARG A 289 4.24 -13.50 -22.84
C ARG A 289 4.17 -14.24 -21.49
N ALA A 290 5.21 -14.99 -21.13
CA ALA A 290 5.30 -15.67 -19.84
C ALA A 290 5.41 -14.67 -18.68
N ILE A 291 6.21 -13.61 -18.81
CA ILE A 291 6.32 -12.56 -17.78
C ILE A 291 4.99 -11.80 -17.63
N LEU A 292 4.38 -11.38 -18.74
CA LEU A 292 3.10 -10.67 -18.75
C LEU A 292 1.93 -11.51 -18.22
N SER A 293 2.06 -12.84 -18.24
CA SER A 293 1.07 -13.73 -17.59
C SER A 293 1.03 -13.59 -16.06
N GLY A 294 2.05 -12.99 -15.44
CA GLY A 294 2.15 -12.85 -13.99
C GLY A 294 2.64 -14.09 -13.24
N GLN A 295 2.73 -15.26 -13.92
CA GLN A 295 3.19 -16.49 -13.27
C GLN A 295 4.67 -16.43 -12.88
N GLU A 296 5.55 -15.97 -13.79
CA GLU A 296 7.00 -15.92 -13.55
C GLU A 296 7.40 -15.02 -12.37
N PRO A 297 6.91 -13.76 -12.26
CA PRO A 297 7.17 -12.93 -11.08
C PRO A 297 6.75 -13.59 -9.77
N VAL A 298 5.58 -14.23 -9.76
CA VAL A 298 5.03 -14.88 -8.56
C VAL A 298 5.86 -16.10 -8.16
N LYS A 299 6.31 -16.91 -9.13
CA LYS A 299 7.22 -18.05 -8.87
C LYS A 299 8.52 -17.59 -8.23
N LEU A 300 9.13 -16.52 -8.73
CA LEU A 300 10.37 -15.97 -8.18
C LEU A 300 10.19 -15.46 -6.74
N PHE A 301 9.08 -14.77 -6.45
CA PHE A 301 8.78 -14.33 -5.09
C PHE A 301 8.43 -15.49 -4.14
N LEU A 302 7.78 -16.55 -4.63
CA LEU A 302 7.51 -17.77 -3.87
C LEU A 302 8.81 -18.44 -3.42
N GLU A 303 9.79 -18.56 -4.31
CA GLU A 303 11.10 -19.11 -3.98
C GLU A 303 11.88 -18.24 -2.98
N PHE A 304 11.79 -16.91 -3.14
CA PHE A 304 12.33 -15.96 -2.18
C PHE A 304 11.77 -16.18 -0.77
N LEU A 305 10.45 -16.37 -0.66
CA LEU A 305 9.77 -16.62 0.61
C LEU A 305 10.11 -17.99 1.20
N ARG A 306 10.19 -19.05 0.37
CA ARG A 306 10.60 -20.40 0.79
C ARG A 306 12.01 -20.39 1.39
N LYS A 307 12.97 -19.76 0.72
CA LYS A 307 14.37 -19.73 1.16
C LYS A 307 14.60 -18.90 2.42
N ASN A 308 13.87 -17.79 2.57
CA ASN A 308 14.07 -16.84 3.65
C ASN A 308 13.03 -16.95 4.77
N ASN A 309 12.37 -18.09 4.95
CA ASN A 309 11.37 -18.25 5.99
C ASN A 309 12.00 -18.15 7.40
N LYS A 310 11.72 -17.04 8.10
CA LYS A 310 12.12 -16.77 9.50
C LYS A 310 10.92 -16.75 10.45
N THR A 311 9.93 -17.59 10.19
CA THR A 311 8.75 -17.71 11.06
C THR A 311 9.12 -18.37 12.40
N ASP A 312 8.70 -17.76 13.50
CA ASP A 312 8.88 -18.31 14.84
C ASP A 312 7.71 -19.23 15.22
N LEU A 313 7.96 -20.54 15.27
CA LEU A 313 6.96 -21.54 15.63
C LEU A 313 6.55 -21.47 17.11
N LEU A 314 7.36 -20.85 17.98
CA LEU A 314 7.01 -20.69 19.40
C LEU A 314 5.85 -19.71 19.59
N ILE A 315 5.72 -18.70 18.73
CA ILE A 315 4.56 -17.79 18.73
C ILE A 315 3.26 -18.57 18.51
N LEU A 316 3.25 -19.43 17.50
CA LEU A 316 2.11 -20.28 17.19
C LEU A 316 1.80 -21.23 18.34
N LYS A 317 2.82 -21.85 18.93
CA LYS A 317 2.66 -22.76 20.07
C LYS A 317 2.08 -22.05 21.29
N ASN A 318 2.64 -20.92 21.69
CA ASN A 318 2.18 -20.16 22.85
C ASN A 318 0.74 -19.67 22.67
N THR A 319 0.39 -19.24 21.45
CA THR A 319 -0.97 -18.76 21.15
C THR A 319 -1.97 -19.92 21.10
N LYS A 320 -1.59 -21.06 20.52
CA LYS A 320 -2.39 -22.29 20.54
C LYS A 320 -2.64 -22.78 21.96
N ASP A 321 -1.62 -22.78 22.83
CA ASP A 321 -1.74 -23.26 24.21
C ASP A 321 -2.59 -22.30 25.08
N ALA A 322 -2.59 -21.01 24.77
CA ALA A 322 -3.38 -20.00 25.48
C ALA A 322 -4.86 -19.98 25.05
N LEU A 323 -5.17 -20.33 23.80
CA LEU A 323 -6.49 -20.23 23.21
C LEU A 323 -7.19 -21.61 23.17
N GLU A 324 -8.41 -21.67 23.71
CA GLU A 324 -9.14 -22.95 23.76
C GLU A 324 -9.62 -23.37 22.36
N PRO A 325 -9.27 -24.58 21.88
CA PRO A 325 -9.53 -25.01 20.50
C PRO A 325 -10.99 -25.33 20.20
N ARG A 326 -11.80 -25.64 21.23
CA ARG A 326 -13.23 -25.92 21.07
C ARG A 326 -14.05 -24.68 20.76
N PHE A 327 -13.53 -23.51 21.09
CA PHE A 327 -14.21 -22.25 20.84
C PHE A 327 -13.94 -21.79 19.40
N SER A 328 -14.99 -21.75 18.57
CA SER A 328 -14.85 -21.51 17.13
C SER A 328 -14.07 -20.24 16.79
N VAL A 329 -14.27 -19.14 17.52
CA VAL A 329 -13.56 -17.87 17.26
C VAL A 329 -12.06 -18.01 17.50
N TYR A 330 -11.67 -18.69 18.58
CA TYR A 330 -10.27 -18.94 18.92
C TYR A 330 -9.60 -19.90 17.94
N HIS A 331 -10.32 -20.94 17.50
CA HIS A 331 -9.83 -21.80 16.43
C HIS A 331 -9.54 -20.99 15.17
N THR A 332 -10.50 -20.19 14.69
CA THR A 332 -10.33 -19.32 13.52
C THR A 332 -9.18 -18.32 13.71
N THR A 333 -8.98 -17.80 14.92
CA THR A 333 -7.88 -16.88 15.23
C THR A 333 -6.51 -17.53 15.01
N VAL A 334 -6.30 -18.74 15.55
CA VAL A 334 -5.04 -19.48 15.38
C VAL A 334 -4.86 -19.90 13.92
N THR A 335 -5.95 -20.24 13.22
CA THR A 335 -5.93 -20.48 11.77
C THR A 335 -5.42 -19.25 11.00
N PHE A 336 -5.93 -18.05 11.29
CA PHE A 336 -5.45 -16.81 10.65
C PHE A 336 -3.99 -16.51 10.99
N LEU A 337 -3.60 -16.71 12.25
CA LEU A 337 -2.21 -16.54 12.68
C LEU A 337 -1.29 -17.45 11.85
N ASN A 338 -1.61 -18.74 11.74
CA ASN A 338 -0.84 -19.67 10.94
C ASN A 338 -0.83 -19.29 9.44
N ALA A 339 -1.98 -18.92 8.89
CA ALA A 339 -2.12 -18.53 7.49
C ALA A 339 -1.23 -17.34 7.13
N PHE A 340 -1.22 -16.29 7.95
CA PHE A 340 -0.47 -15.08 7.66
C PHE A 340 1.03 -15.19 7.95
N LEU A 341 1.43 -15.89 9.02
CA LEU A 341 2.84 -16.18 9.29
C LEU A 341 3.49 -16.94 8.13
N HIS A 342 2.78 -17.92 7.57
CA HIS A 342 3.28 -18.77 6.49
C HIS A 342 2.84 -18.34 5.08
N ALA A 343 2.27 -17.13 4.92
CA ALA A 343 1.75 -16.66 3.65
C ALA A 343 2.80 -16.73 2.54
N GLY A 344 2.51 -17.49 1.48
CA GLY A 344 3.40 -17.67 0.32
C GLY A 344 4.71 -18.42 0.62
N THR A 345 4.82 -19.18 1.72
CA THR A 345 6.02 -19.97 2.05
C THR A 345 5.87 -21.46 1.71
N SER A 346 4.67 -21.92 1.36
CA SER A 346 4.32 -23.34 1.13
C SER A 346 4.65 -24.28 2.30
N SER A 347 4.81 -23.77 3.51
CA SER A 347 5.18 -24.58 4.68
C SER A 347 3.95 -25.02 5.47
N ASP A 348 3.54 -26.26 5.28
CA ASP A 348 2.42 -26.88 6.03
C ASP A 348 2.88 -27.62 7.30
N HIS A 349 4.14 -27.45 7.69
CA HIS A 349 4.77 -28.25 8.73
C HIS A 349 3.98 -28.18 10.05
N TRP A 350 3.53 -26.99 10.42
CA TRP A 350 2.75 -26.79 11.65
C TRP A 350 1.38 -27.49 11.60
N LEU A 351 0.66 -27.42 10.47
CA LEU A 351 -0.64 -28.08 10.34
C LEU A 351 -0.53 -29.60 10.42
N ARG A 352 0.49 -30.18 9.77
CA ARG A 352 0.75 -31.63 9.79
C ARG A 352 1.10 -32.15 11.18
N GLN A 353 1.77 -31.34 12.01
CA GLN A 353 2.06 -31.70 13.40
C GLN A 353 0.85 -31.58 14.35
N ASN A 354 -0.19 -30.86 13.93
CA ASN A 354 -1.32 -30.49 14.78
C ASN A 354 -2.66 -30.94 14.19
N LEU A 355 -2.71 -32.14 13.61
CA LEU A 355 -3.93 -32.71 13.02
C LEU A 355 -5.05 -32.89 14.05
N ASP A 356 -4.72 -33.30 15.28
CA ASP A 356 -5.71 -33.43 16.38
C ASP A 356 -6.39 -32.09 16.69
N TRP A 357 -5.63 -30.99 16.58
CA TRP A 357 -6.15 -29.65 16.80
C TRP A 357 -7.10 -29.24 15.67
N LEU A 358 -6.72 -29.52 14.42
CA LEU A 358 -7.55 -29.28 13.23
C LEU A 358 -8.86 -30.08 13.28
N GLY A 359 -8.86 -31.25 13.91
CA GLY A 359 -10.05 -32.07 14.14
C GLY A 359 -11.15 -31.40 14.98
N PHE A 360 -10.82 -30.38 15.78
CA PHE A 360 -11.81 -29.61 16.54
C PHE A 360 -12.55 -28.56 15.69
N ALA A 361 -12.15 -28.32 14.45
CA ALA A 361 -12.80 -27.36 13.56
C ALA A 361 -14.23 -27.79 13.18
N ALA A 362 -15.21 -26.96 13.49
CA ALA A 362 -16.62 -27.18 13.13
C ALA A 362 -17.15 -26.07 12.19
N ASN A 363 -18.06 -26.43 11.28
CA ASN A 363 -18.78 -25.51 10.39
C ASN A 363 -17.85 -24.49 9.68
N TRP A 364 -18.07 -23.19 9.88
CA TRP A 364 -17.29 -22.11 9.27
C TRP A 364 -15.82 -22.03 9.72
N ALA A 365 -15.47 -22.58 10.89
CA ALA A 365 -14.07 -22.72 11.27
C ALA A 365 -13.35 -23.76 10.40
N LYS A 366 -14.05 -24.84 10.00
CA LYS A 366 -13.53 -25.82 9.04
C LYS A 366 -13.38 -25.20 7.64
N PHE A 367 -14.39 -24.42 7.19
CA PHE A 367 -14.28 -23.66 5.94
C PHE A 367 -13.05 -22.74 5.93
N THR A 368 -12.85 -21.99 7.02
CA THR A 368 -11.71 -21.07 7.14
C THR A 368 -10.38 -21.81 7.22
N ALA A 369 -10.32 -22.96 7.90
CA ALA A 369 -9.12 -23.77 8.01
C ALA A 369 -8.67 -24.34 6.66
N THR A 370 -9.61 -24.81 5.83
CA THR A 370 -9.29 -25.26 4.47
C THR A 370 -8.91 -24.07 3.57
N ALA A 371 -9.62 -22.95 3.69
CA ALA A 371 -9.30 -21.72 2.94
C ALA A 371 -7.90 -21.15 3.27
N ALA A 372 -7.45 -21.29 4.52
CA ALA A 372 -6.14 -20.84 4.98
C ALA A 372 -4.98 -21.53 4.26
N LEU A 373 -5.15 -22.78 3.79
CA LEU A 373 -4.16 -23.46 2.94
C LEU A 373 -3.87 -22.65 1.66
N GLY A 374 -4.88 -21.96 1.12
CA GLY A 374 -4.70 -21.11 -0.06
C GLY A 374 -3.77 -19.91 0.18
N VAL A 375 -3.75 -19.36 1.40
CA VAL A 375 -2.84 -18.28 1.77
C VAL A 375 -1.42 -18.80 1.98
N ILE A 376 -1.26 -19.97 2.60
CA ILE A 376 0.06 -20.61 2.82
C ILE A 376 0.72 -20.98 1.49
N HIS A 377 -0.06 -21.51 0.56
CA HIS A 377 0.37 -21.92 -0.79
C HIS A 377 0.18 -20.87 -1.86
N LYS A 378 -0.03 -19.61 -1.47
CA LYS A 378 -0.22 -18.51 -2.40
C LYS A 378 0.91 -18.47 -3.45
N GLY A 379 0.55 -18.49 -4.73
CA GLY A 379 1.49 -18.46 -5.86
C GLY A 379 2.05 -19.81 -6.29
N ASN A 380 1.71 -20.92 -5.64
CA ASN A 380 2.11 -22.26 -6.08
C ASN A 380 1.12 -22.82 -7.12
N PHE A 381 1.29 -22.41 -8.38
CA PHE A 381 0.36 -22.76 -9.45
C PHE A 381 0.39 -24.25 -9.86
N GLU A 382 1.57 -24.88 -9.84
CA GLU A 382 1.77 -26.24 -10.37
C GLU A 382 1.27 -27.31 -9.40
N GLU A 383 1.56 -27.17 -8.11
CA GLU A 383 1.15 -28.14 -7.09
C GLU A 383 -0.16 -27.74 -6.39
N GLY A 384 -0.71 -26.55 -6.65
CA GLY A 384 -1.90 -26.04 -5.96
C GLY A 384 -3.10 -26.98 -6.07
N MET A 385 -3.33 -27.56 -7.25
CA MET A 385 -4.39 -28.53 -7.48
C MET A 385 -4.12 -29.87 -6.78
N THR A 386 -2.85 -30.30 -6.73
CA THR A 386 -2.43 -31.55 -6.08
C THR A 386 -2.54 -31.46 -4.56
N ILE A 387 -2.15 -30.31 -3.97
CA ILE A 387 -2.22 -30.05 -2.53
C ILE A 387 -3.67 -29.98 -2.06
N LEU A 388 -4.54 -29.31 -2.84
CA LEU A 388 -5.96 -29.20 -2.51
C LEU A 388 -6.77 -30.43 -2.93
N GLY A 389 -6.23 -31.31 -3.77
CA GLY A 389 -6.88 -32.52 -4.29
C GLY A 389 -7.69 -33.32 -3.26
N PRO A 390 -7.18 -33.62 -2.06
CA PRO A 390 -7.92 -34.34 -1.02
C PRO A 390 -9.15 -33.60 -0.46
N TYR A 391 -9.22 -32.28 -0.64
CA TYR A 391 -10.27 -31.41 -0.13
C TYR A 391 -11.19 -30.87 -1.24
N LEU A 392 -10.87 -31.11 -2.51
CA LEU A 392 -11.68 -30.68 -3.65
C LEU A 392 -12.88 -31.61 -3.85
N PRO A 393 -14.00 -31.07 -4.35
CA PRO A 393 -15.15 -31.91 -4.71
C PRO A 393 -14.76 -32.91 -5.80
N SER A 394 -15.33 -34.11 -5.73
CA SER A 394 -15.05 -35.17 -6.70
C SER A 394 -15.45 -34.74 -8.12
N GLN A 395 -14.60 -34.98 -9.13
CA GLN A 395 -14.86 -34.61 -10.54
C GLN A 395 -16.13 -35.24 -11.14
N ALA A 396 -16.76 -36.20 -10.45
CA ALA A 396 -18.03 -36.82 -10.82
C ALA A 396 -19.27 -36.05 -10.30
N GLY A 397 -19.11 -34.85 -9.73
CA GLY A 397 -20.23 -33.98 -9.34
C GLY A 397 -21.04 -34.51 -8.13
N GLY A 398 -20.47 -35.43 -7.36
CA GLY A 398 -21.06 -35.88 -6.11
C GLY A 398 -20.49 -35.08 -4.95
N GLU A 399 -21.32 -34.24 -4.33
CA GLU A 399 -21.06 -33.73 -2.99
C GLU A 399 -20.90 -34.93 -2.05
N SER A 400 -19.83 -34.93 -1.27
CA SER A 400 -19.66 -36.01 -0.31
C SER A 400 -20.71 -35.86 0.80
N ASN A 401 -21.56 -36.88 0.97
CA ASN A 401 -22.61 -36.93 2.00
C ASN A 401 -22.05 -37.02 3.45
N LEU A 402 -20.75 -36.74 3.64
CA LEU A 402 -20.08 -36.81 4.92
C LEU A 402 -20.32 -35.52 5.70
N ALA A 403 -20.67 -35.64 6.98
CA ALA A 403 -20.99 -34.50 7.83
C ALA A 403 -19.81 -33.50 7.90
N GLY A 404 -20.03 -32.28 7.40
CA GLY A 404 -19.06 -31.20 7.41
C GLY A 404 -18.04 -31.21 6.26
N ALA A 405 -18.18 -32.11 5.27
CA ALA A 405 -17.33 -32.09 4.09
C ALA A 405 -17.62 -30.90 3.16
N ALA A 406 -18.88 -30.48 3.04
CA ALA A 406 -19.29 -29.30 2.26
C ALA A 406 -18.52 -28.01 2.65
N TYR A 407 -18.20 -27.83 3.94
CA TYR A 407 -17.39 -26.68 4.39
C TYR A 407 -15.94 -26.79 3.93
N SER A 408 -15.37 -27.99 3.89
CA SER A 408 -14.01 -28.21 3.40
C SER A 408 -13.95 -28.09 1.87
N GLU A 409 -14.94 -28.63 1.16
CA GLU A 409 -15.07 -28.53 -0.29
C GLU A 409 -15.28 -27.07 -0.73
N GLY A 410 -16.16 -26.30 -0.08
CA GLY A 410 -16.28 -24.87 -0.33
C GLY A 410 -15.00 -24.10 0.02
N GLY A 411 -14.36 -24.43 1.15
CA GLY A 411 -13.12 -23.79 1.58
C GLY A 411 -11.95 -24.06 0.64
N SER A 412 -11.88 -25.24 0.00
CA SER A 412 -10.81 -25.59 -0.95
C SER A 412 -10.98 -24.86 -2.28
N LEU A 413 -12.21 -24.65 -2.76
CA LEU A 413 -12.47 -23.81 -3.93
C LEU A 413 -12.09 -22.34 -3.69
N PHE A 414 -12.38 -21.83 -2.48
CA PHE A 414 -11.92 -20.49 -2.09
C PHE A 414 -10.39 -20.41 -1.98
N ALA A 415 -9.74 -21.44 -1.41
CA ALA A 415 -8.28 -21.56 -1.37
C ALA A 415 -7.66 -21.55 -2.77
N LEU A 416 -8.26 -22.28 -3.72
CA LEU A 416 -7.78 -22.34 -5.10
C LEU A 416 -7.82 -20.95 -5.77
N GLY A 417 -8.85 -20.16 -5.49
CA GLY A 417 -8.93 -18.76 -5.91
C GLY A 417 -7.83 -17.89 -5.29
N LEU A 418 -7.55 -18.04 -3.98
CA LEU A 418 -6.49 -17.31 -3.29
C LEU A 418 -5.08 -17.65 -3.80
N ILE A 419 -4.83 -18.91 -4.20
CA ILE A 419 -3.55 -19.33 -4.80
C ILE A 419 -3.34 -18.66 -6.15
N ASN A 420 -4.41 -18.58 -6.96
CA ASN A 420 -4.39 -18.06 -8.32
C ASN A 420 -4.86 -16.60 -8.42
N ALA A 421 -4.80 -15.86 -7.31
CA ALA A 421 -5.35 -14.51 -7.24
C ALA A 421 -4.71 -13.58 -8.28
N GLY A 422 -5.53 -13.07 -9.18
CA GLY A 422 -5.15 -12.14 -10.22
C GLY A 422 -4.23 -12.68 -11.33
N VAL A 423 -4.07 -14.00 -11.39
CA VAL A 423 -3.35 -14.70 -12.46
C VAL A 423 -4.28 -15.71 -13.15
N GLY A 424 -5.48 -15.92 -12.61
CA GLY A 424 -6.44 -16.93 -13.10
C GLY A 424 -7.20 -16.57 -14.38
N ALA A 425 -7.22 -15.30 -14.79
CA ALA A 425 -7.98 -14.84 -15.96
C ALA A 425 -7.58 -15.60 -17.24
N GLY A 426 -8.56 -16.29 -17.84
CA GLY A 426 -8.39 -17.07 -19.08
C GLY A 426 -7.61 -18.39 -18.92
N GLN A 427 -7.39 -18.85 -17.68
CA GLN A 427 -6.64 -20.07 -17.37
C GLN A 427 -7.53 -21.23 -16.94
N THR A 428 -6.96 -22.43 -16.94
CA THR A 428 -7.64 -23.70 -16.58
C THR A 428 -8.36 -23.64 -15.24
N VAL A 429 -7.85 -22.86 -14.28
CA VAL A 429 -8.43 -22.72 -12.93
C VAL A 429 -9.74 -21.94 -12.95
N GLU A 430 -9.84 -20.85 -13.73
CA GLU A 430 -11.08 -20.10 -13.85
C GLU A 430 -12.19 -20.97 -14.46
N ASN A 431 -11.87 -21.70 -15.53
CA ASN A 431 -12.81 -22.64 -16.13
C ASN A 431 -13.22 -23.76 -15.18
N TYR A 432 -12.27 -24.33 -14.43
CA TYR A 432 -12.58 -25.34 -13.41
C TYR A 432 -13.49 -24.79 -12.32
N LEU A 433 -13.25 -23.56 -11.83
CA LEU A 433 -14.10 -22.92 -10.82
C LEU A 433 -15.50 -22.60 -11.36
N ARG A 434 -15.60 -22.21 -12.64
CA ARG A 434 -16.89 -22.02 -13.32
C ARG A 434 -17.66 -23.34 -13.43
N ASP A 435 -17.00 -24.41 -13.85
CA ASP A 435 -17.60 -25.75 -13.95
C ASP A 435 -18.01 -26.27 -12.57
N ALA A 436 -17.18 -26.05 -11.55
CA ALA A 436 -17.50 -26.38 -10.15
C ALA A 436 -18.71 -25.59 -9.64
N LEU A 437 -18.81 -24.30 -9.98
CA LEU A 437 -19.96 -23.47 -9.61
C LEU A 437 -21.27 -23.97 -10.25
N LYS A 438 -21.21 -24.39 -11.52
CA LYS A 438 -22.36 -24.98 -12.23
C LYS A 438 -22.79 -26.33 -11.66
N ALA A 439 -21.82 -27.15 -11.29
CA ALA A 439 -22.07 -28.49 -10.78
C ALA A 439 -22.58 -28.50 -9.33
N ALA A 440 -22.14 -27.53 -8.51
CA ALA A 440 -22.48 -27.44 -7.10
C ALA A 440 -23.97 -27.19 -6.88
N GLN A 441 -24.57 -27.93 -5.94
CA GLN A 441 -25.97 -27.78 -5.54
C GLN A 441 -26.09 -27.21 -4.11
N GLY A 442 -25.08 -27.43 -3.27
CA GLY A 442 -25.00 -26.95 -1.91
C GLY A 442 -24.53 -25.51 -1.80
N GLU A 443 -25.23 -24.73 -0.97
CA GLU A 443 -25.01 -23.29 -0.78
C GLU A 443 -23.56 -22.95 -0.37
N ILE A 444 -22.92 -23.81 0.43
CA ILE A 444 -21.57 -23.57 0.98
C ILE A 444 -20.50 -23.77 -0.10
N VAL A 445 -20.68 -24.77 -0.94
CA VAL A 445 -19.76 -25.07 -2.05
C VAL A 445 -19.90 -24.00 -3.12
N GLN A 446 -21.13 -23.59 -3.45
CA GLN A 446 -21.40 -22.46 -4.35
C GLN A 446 -20.79 -21.16 -3.82
N HIS A 447 -20.89 -20.88 -2.52
CA HIS A 447 -20.25 -19.71 -1.91
C HIS A 447 -18.73 -19.71 -2.07
N GLY A 448 -18.08 -20.83 -1.76
CA GLY A 448 -16.64 -20.99 -1.92
C GLY A 448 -16.18 -20.89 -3.38
N ALA A 449 -16.93 -21.50 -4.30
CA ALA A 449 -16.71 -21.43 -5.74
C ALA A 449 -16.85 -20.00 -6.28
N ALA A 450 -17.91 -19.28 -5.87
CA ALA A 450 -18.14 -17.90 -6.29
C ALA A 450 -17.03 -16.96 -5.81
N LEU A 451 -16.67 -17.01 -4.52
CA LEU A 451 -15.57 -16.21 -3.98
C LEU A 451 -14.23 -16.57 -4.63
N GLY A 452 -13.96 -17.86 -4.82
CA GLY A 452 -12.74 -18.33 -5.49
C GLY A 452 -12.65 -17.83 -6.93
N LEU A 453 -13.76 -17.90 -7.69
CA LEU A 453 -13.87 -17.41 -9.05
C LEU A 453 -13.64 -15.89 -9.12
N GLY A 454 -14.28 -15.14 -8.22
CA GLY A 454 -14.11 -13.68 -8.12
C GLY A 454 -12.66 -13.27 -7.85
N ILE A 455 -11.95 -13.96 -6.95
CA ILE A 455 -10.55 -13.65 -6.62
C ILE A 455 -9.60 -14.11 -7.74
N ALA A 456 -9.86 -15.25 -8.37
CA ALA A 456 -9.05 -15.73 -9.49
C ALA A 456 -9.17 -14.79 -10.71
N GLY A 457 -10.37 -14.27 -10.97
CA GLY A 457 -10.70 -13.41 -12.11
C GLY A 457 -10.76 -11.91 -11.82
N ILE A 458 -10.02 -11.40 -10.82
CA ILE A 458 -10.04 -9.97 -10.44
C ILE A 458 -9.71 -9.09 -11.66
N GLY A 459 -10.67 -8.31 -12.15
CA GLY A 459 -10.45 -7.40 -13.27
C GLY A 459 -10.19 -8.09 -14.62
N GLY A 460 -10.59 -9.36 -14.77
CA GLY A 460 -10.52 -10.09 -16.05
C GLY A 460 -11.62 -9.70 -17.06
N LYS A 461 -12.71 -9.07 -16.59
CA LYS A 461 -13.85 -8.61 -17.44
C LYS A 461 -14.48 -9.73 -18.29
N ASN A 462 -14.50 -10.95 -17.77
CA ASN A 462 -15.09 -12.09 -18.45
C ASN A 462 -16.62 -12.06 -18.29
N ALA A 463 -17.33 -11.83 -19.41
CA ALA A 463 -18.80 -11.78 -19.44
C ALA A 463 -19.43 -13.12 -19.02
N ASP A 464 -18.83 -14.25 -19.42
CA ASP A 464 -19.43 -15.54 -19.08
C ASP A 464 -19.37 -15.80 -17.57
N ALA A 465 -18.26 -15.43 -16.90
CA ALA A 465 -18.13 -15.61 -15.46
C ALA A 465 -19.17 -14.76 -14.71
N TYR A 466 -19.45 -13.55 -15.21
CA TYR A 466 -20.51 -12.70 -14.68
C TYR A 466 -21.90 -13.34 -14.83
N ASP A 467 -22.22 -13.91 -16.01
CA ASP A 467 -23.51 -14.54 -16.26
C ASP A 467 -23.75 -15.77 -15.37
N GLU A 468 -22.72 -16.59 -15.11
CA GLU A 468 -22.85 -17.72 -14.18
C GLU A 468 -23.05 -17.27 -12.74
N LEU A 469 -22.32 -16.24 -12.29
CA LEU A 469 -22.48 -15.67 -10.94
C LEU A 469 -23.88 -15.06 -10.76
N LYS A 470 -24.40 -14.41 -11.80
CA LYS A 470 -25.75 -13.88 -11.84
C LYS A 470 -26.82 -14.96 -11.72
N GLN A 471 -26.63 -16.13 -12.36
CA GLN A 471 -27.54 -17.25 -12.20
C GLN A 471 -27.60 -17.72 -10.74
N VAL A 472 -26.44 -17.82 -10.07
CA VAL A 472 -26.37 -18.16 -8.65
C VAL A 472 -27.03 -17.10 -7.78
N LEU A 473 -26.83 -15.82 -8.09
CA LEU A 473 -27.49 -14.73 -7.38
C LEU A 473 -29.03 -14.84 -7.45
N TYR A 474 -29.59 -15.14 -8.63
CA TYR A 474 -31.03 -15.29 -8.84
C TYR A 474 -31.67 -16.51 -8.17
N THR A 475 -30.87 -17.43 -7.63
CA THR A 475 -31.40 -18.50 -6.75
C THR A 475 -31.88 -17.97 -5.41
N ASP A 476 -31.55 -16.72 -5.05
CA ASP A 476 -31.95 -16.01 -3.82
C ASP A 476 -31.55 -16.74 -2.53
N VAL A 477 -30.41 -17.46 -2.56
CA VAL A 477 -29.84 -18.14 -1.39
C VAL A 477 -28.88 -17.20 -0.67
N ALA A 478 -29.14 -16.94 0.63
CA ALA A 478 -28.42 -15.93 1.40
C ALA A 478 -26.88 -16.09 1.43
N VAL A 479 -26.35 -17.31 1.54
CA VAL A 479 -24.90 -17.55 1.63
C VAL A 479 -24.25 -17.55 0.25
N ALA A 480 -24.80 -18.30 -0.71
CA ALA A 480 -24.27 -18.35 -2.08
C ALA A 480 -24.36 -16.97 -2.78
N GLY A 481 -25.45 -16.23 -2.56
CA GLY A 481 -25.66 -14.87 -3.07
C GLY A 481 -24.71 -13.83 -2.45
N GLU A 482 -24.27 -14.03 -1.20
CA GLU A 482 -23.22 -13.21 -0.59
C GLU A 482 -21.91 -13.34 -1.37
N GLY A 483 -21.47 -14.58 -1.63
CA GLY A 483 -20.28 -14.85 -2.44
C GLY A 483 -20.40 -14.36 -3.88
N ALA A 484 -21.56 -14.58 -4.52
CA ALA A 484 -21.81 -14.17 -5.89
C ALA A 484 -21.79 -12.64 -6.06
N GLY A 485 -22.43 -11.88 -5.16
CA GLY A 485 -22.46 -10.41 -5.24
C GLY A 485 -21.07 -9.78 -5.13
N TYR A 486 -20.20 -10.29 -4.24
CA TYR A 486 -18.80 -9.87 -4.18
C TYR A 486 -18.05 -10.23 -5.46
N ALA A 487 -18.20 -11.47 -5.93
CA ALA A 487 -17.50 -11.98 -7.11
C ALA A 487 -17.87 -11.23 -8.40
N MET A 488 -19.14 -10.86 -8.59
CA MET A 488 -19.58 -10.06 -9.74
C MET A 488 -18.83 -8.72 -9.83
N GLY A 489 -18.70 -8.03 -8.69
CA GLY A 489 -17.92 -6.79 -8.60
C GLY A 489 -16.41 -6.99 -8.81
N LEU A 490 -15.85 -8.11 -8.33
CA LEU A 490 -14.44 -8.45 -8.52
C LEU A 490 -14.09 -8.77 -9.98
N VAL A 491 -14.93 -9.53 -10.68
CA VAL A 491 -14.74 -9.86 -12.11
C VAL A 491 -14.83 -8.61 -12.98
N MET A 492 -15.82 -7.74 -12.69
CA MET A 492 -16.08 -6.50 -13.43
C MET A 492 -15.40 -5.27 -12.79
N LEU A 493 -14.28 -5.48 -12.10
CA LEU A 493 -13.55 -4.41 -11.41
C LEU A 493 -13.16 -3.29 -12.37
N GLY A 494 -13.53 -2.06 -12.02
CA GLY A 494 -13.13 -0.85 -12.74
C GLY A 494 -13.68 -0.73 -14.17
N THR A 495 -14.74 -1.44 -14.56
CA THR A 495 -15.38 -1.23 -15.87
C THR A 495 -16.17 0.07 -15.92
N GLY A 496 -16.81 0.46 -14.81
CA GLY A 496 -17.71 1.61 -14.75
C GLY A 496 -18.98 1.44 -15.58
N ASP A 497 -19.38 0.19 -15.89
CA ASP A 497 -20.58 -0.07 -16.70
C ASP A 497 -21.85 0.20 -15.89
N GLU A 498 -22.59 1.24 -16.29
CA GLU A 498 -23.86 1.62 -15.67
C GLU A 498 -24.94 0.55 -15.81
N VAL A 499 -24.91 -0.27 -16.87
CA VAL A 499 -25.93 -1.31 -17.09
C VAL A 499 -25.83 -2.37 -16.01
N ILE A 500 -24.61 -2.87 -15.78
CA ILE A 500 -24.32 -3.86 -14.75
C ILE A 500 -24.56 -3.27 -13.35
N ALA A 501 -24.13 -2.03 -13.11
CA ALA A 501 -24.36 -1.38 -11.83
C ALA A 501 -25.86 -1.26 -11.52
N ARG A 502 -26.69 -0.82 -12.47
CA ARG A 502 -28.15 -0.73 -12.30
C ARG A 502 -28.80 -2.09 -12.13
N GLU A 503 -28.33 -3.12 -12.83
CA GLU A 503 -28.83 -4.49 -12.66
C GLU A 503 -28.58 -5.00 -11.22
N MET A 504 -27.37 -4.81 -10.70
CA MET A 504 -27.03 -5.20 -9.33
C MET A 504 -27.83 -4.41 -8.29
N LEU A 505 -28.03 -3.10 -8.49
CA LEU A 505 -28.84 -2.27 -7.60
C LEU A 505 -30.32 -2.64 -7.65
N GLN A 506 -30.87 -2.91 -8.82
CA GLN A 506 -32.25 -3.35 -8.98
C GLN A 506 -32.49 -4.63 -8.16
N TYR A 507 -31.59 -5.61 -8.27
CA TYR A 507 -31.71 -6.84 -7.48
C TYR A 507 -31.51 -6.59 -5.98
N ALA A 508 -30.60 -5.70 -5.59
CA ALA A 508 -30.42 -5.31 -4.20
C ALA A 508 -31.70 -4.70 -3.58
N HIS A 509 -32.49 -3.95 -4.35
CA HIS A 509 -33.79 -3.42 -3.89
C HIS A 509 -34.90 -4.48 -3.79
N GLU A 510 -34.82 -5.55 -4.58
CA GLU A 510 -35.83 -6.61 -4.61
C GLU A 510 -35.64 -7.63 -3.48
N THR A 511 -34.37 -7.97 -3.20
CA THR A 511 -34.03 -8.97 -2.18
C THR A 511 -34.32 -8.50 -0.76
N GLN A 512 -34.62 -9.45 0.13
CA GLN A 512 -34.79 -9.20 1.57
C GLN A 512 -33.60 -9.68 2.41
N HIS A 513 -32.61 -10.32 1.77
CA HIS A 513 -31.46 -10.90 2.45
C HIS A 513 -30.34 -9.86 2.61
N GLU A 514 -30.13 -9.40 3.85
CA GLU A 514 -29.09 -8.40 4.20
C GLU A 514 -27.69 -8.74 3.66
N LYS A 515 -27.34 -10.04 3.61
CA LYS A 515 -26.05 -10.52 3.08
C LYS A 515 -25.89 -10.24 1.59
N ILE A 516 -26.95 -10.47 0.82
CA ILE A 516 -26.98 -10.23 -0.63
C ILE A 516 -26.95 -8.73 -0.91
N ILE A 517 -27.76 -7.96 -0.19
CA ILE A 517 -27.77 -6.49 -0.30
C ILE A 517 -26.37 -5.93 -0.01
N ARG A 518 -25.70 -6.41 1.05
CA ARG A 518 -24.35 -5.96 1.41
C ARG A 518 -23.30 -6.34 0.35
N SER A 519 -23.34 -7.56 -0.16
CA SER A 519 -22.35 -8.02 -1.15
C SER A 519 -22.51 -7.26 -2.48
N LEU A 520 -23.76 -7.02 -2.91
CA LEU A 520 -24.06 -6.22 -4.11
C LEU A 520 -23.66 -4.75 -3.93
N ALA A 521 -23.96 -4.16 -2.77
CA ALA A 521 -23.63 -2.76 -2.47
C ALA A 521 -22.11 -2.51 -2.52
N ILE A 522 -21.31 -3.46 -2.02
CA ILE A 522 -19.83 -3.39 -2.12
C ILE A 522 -19.36 -3.77 -3.52
N GLY A 523 -20.02 -4.72 -4.19
CA GLY A 523 -19.75 -5.10 -5.58
C GLY A 523 -19.87 -3.93 -6.56
N VAL A 524 -20.89 -3.08 -6.38
CA VAL A 524 -21.04 -1.79 -7.10
C VAL A 524 -19.85 -0.86 -6.82
N GLY A 525 -19.31 -0.86 -5.60
CA GLY A 525 -18.08 -0.12 -5.29
C GLY A 525 -16.86 -0.61 -6.08
N PHE A 526 -16.74 -1.92 -6.32
CA PHE A 526 -15.67 -2.48 -7.16
C PHE A 526 -15.82 -2.13 -8.64
N LEU A 527 -17.05 -2.08 -9.17
CA LEU A 527 -17.31 -1.65 -10.56
C LEU A 527 -16.77 -0.25 -10.86
N TYR A 528 -16.90 0.68 -9.91
CA TYR A 528 -16.46 2.07 -10.04
C TYR A 528 -15.03 2.34 -9.55
N TYR A 529 -14.24 1.30 -9.28
CA TYR A 529 -12.85 1.44 -8.84
C TYR A 529 -12.03 2.34 -9.80
N GLY A 530 -11.48 3.43 -9.26
CA GLY A 530 -10.62 4.35 -10.00
C GLY A 530 -11.31 5.22 -11.06
N ARG A 531 -12.66 5.26 -11.10
CA ARG A 531 -13.46 6.00 -12.09
C ARG A 531 -13.84 7.44 -11.70
N GLN A 532 -13.44 7.91 -10.51
CA GLN A 532 -13.59 9.30 -10.04
C GLN A 532 -15.01 9.87 -10.32
N GLU A 533 -15.10 10.98 -11.07
CA GLU A 533 -16.34 11.73 -11.37
C GLU A 533 -17.47 10.88 -11.96
N GLN A 534 -17.15 9.80 -12.69
CA GLN A 534 -18.17 8.91 -13.25
C GLN A 534 -18.98 8.18 -12.18
N ALA A 535 -18.44 8.04 -10.97
CA ALA A 535 -19.11 7.39 -9.85
C ALA A 535 -20.05 8.33 -9.08
N ASP A 536 -19.93 9.65 -9.24
CA ASP A 536 -20.64 10.64 -8.40
C ASP A 536 -22.16 10.52 -8.50
N GLY A 537 -22.68 10.16 -9.67
CA GLY A 537 -24.12 9.93 -9.88
C GLY A 537 -24.66 8.79 -9.01
N ILE A 538 -24.01 7.61 -9.09
CA ILE A 538 -24.39 6.41 -8.32
C ILE A 538 -24.13 6.61 -6.82
N VAL A 539 -23.03 7.27 -6.45
CA VAL A 539 -22.74 7.57 -5.04
C VAL A 539 -23.84 8.43 -4.43
N LYS A 540 -24.33 9.45 -5.15
CA LYS A 540 -25.41 10.30 -4.66
C LYS A 540 -26.70 9.51 -4.46
N GLU A 541 -27.07 8.69 -5.44
CA GLU A 541 -28.23 7.79 -5.37
C GLU A 541 -28.14 6.88 -4.13
N LEU A 542 -27.01 6.19 -3.96
CA LEU A 542 -26.79 5.27 -2.84
C LEU A 542 -26.78 5.96 -1.47
N LEU A 543 -26.30 7.20 -1.36
CA LEU A 543 -26.27 7.93 -0.08
C LEU A 543 -27.63 8.53 0.29
N GLU A 544 -28.52 8.76 -0.68
CA GLU A 544 -29.89 9.25 -0.46
C GLU A 544 -30.87 8.10 -0.11
N GLU A 545 -30.43 6.85 -0.25
CA GLU A 545 -31.24 5.67 0.03
C GLU A 545 -31.66 5.52 1.50
N LYS A 546 -32.85 4.94 1.70
CA LYS A 546 -33.40 4.71 3.04
C LYS A 546 -32.68 3.56 3.75
N ASP A 547 -32.28 2.53 3.00
CA ASP A 547 -31.59 1.36 3.55
C ASP A 547 -30.14 1.73 3.98
N PRO A 548 -29.77 1.55 5.26
CA PRO A 548 -28.41 1.75 5.71
C PRO A 548 -27.35 0.91 4.98
N ILE A 549 -27.68 -0.28 4.48
CA ILE A 549 -26.73 -1.17 3.79
C ILE A 549 -26.36 -0.60 2.41
N LEU A 550 -27.32 0.02 1.72
CA LEU A 550 -27.07 0.69 0.44
C LEU A 550 -26.24 1.96 0.65
N ARG A 551 -26.53 2.75 1.70
CA ARG A 551 -25.68 3.89 2.10
C ARG A 551 -24.26 3.44 2.47
N TYR A 552 -24.12 2.30 3.14
CA TYR A 552 -22.84 1.68 3.44
C TYR A 552 -22.07 1.36 2.15
N GLY A 553 -22.72 0.78 1.14
CA GLY A 553 -22.15 0.61 -0.20
C GLY A 553 -21.72 1.92 -0.84
N GLY A 554 -22.58 2.94 -0.81
CA GLY A 554 -22.29 4.28 -1.36
C GLY A 554 -21.02 4.91 -0.78
N VAL A 555 -20.75 4.70 0.51
CA VAL A 555 -19.52 5.14 1.17
C VAL A 555 -18.28 4.40 0.64
N TYR A 556 -18.35 3.09 0.41
CA TYR A 556 -17.25 2.33 -0.20
C TYR A 556 -17.08 2.64 -1.69
N THR A 557 -18.16 2.88 -2.42
CA THR A 557 -18.12 3.32 -3.83
C THR A 557 -17.38 4.66 -3.95
N LEU A 558 -17.68 5.62 -3.08
CA LEU A 558 -16.94 6.89 -3.04
C LEU A 558 -15.45 6.67 -2.72
N ALA A 559 -15.15 5.81 -1.75
CA ALA A 559 -13.77 5.53 -1.33
C ALA A 559 -12.93 4.85 -2.42
N LEU A 560 -13.51 3.89 -3.14
CA LEU A 560 -12.85 3.13 -4.19
C LEU A 560 -12.75 3.91 -5.51
N ALA A 561 -13.74 4.75 -5.82
CA ALA A 561 -13.71 5.63 -7.00
C ALA A 561 -12.57 6.66 -6.91
N TYR A 562 -12.35 7.24 -5.73
CA TYR A 562 -11.31 8.24 -5.45
C TYR A 562 -10.10 7.66 -4.72
N ALA A 563 -9.87 6.34 -4.83
CA ALA A 563 -8.77 5.68 -4.15
C ALA A 563 -7.41 6.29 -4.57
N GLY A 564 -6.67 6.84 -3.60
CA GLY A 564 -5.35 7.42 -3.80
C GLY A 564 -5.32 8.74 -4.56
N THR A 565 -6.41 9.50 -4.62
CA THR A 565 -6.45 10.86 -5.21
C THR A 565 -6.27 11.95 -4.17
N SER A 566 -6.59 11.68 -2.89
CA SER A 566 -6.62 12.70 -1.82
C SER A 566 -7.53 13.89 -2.13
N ASP A 567 -8.67 13.65 -2.78
CA ASP A 567 -9.63 14.71 -3.11
C ASP A 567 -10.31 15.29 -1.86
N ASN A 568 -10.36 16.62 -1.78
CA ASN A 568 -10.93 17.35 -0.66
C ASN A 568 -12.45 17.24 -0.61
N ASP A 569 -13.12 17.17 -1.75
CA ASP A 569 -14.58 17.05 -1.80
C ASP A 569 -15.04 15.67 -1.35
N ALA A 570 -14.38 14.61 -1.79
CA ALA A 570 -14.61 13.25 -1.30
C ALA A 570 -14.35 13.14 0.22
N VAL A 571 -13.26 13.71 0.73
CA VAL A 571 -12.95 13.73 2.17
C VAL A 571 -14.04 14.50 2.94
N ARG A 572 -14.47 15.67 2.46
CA ARG A 572 -15.55 16.46 3.07
C ARG A 572 -16.88 15.69 3.11
N LYS A 573 -17.25 15.04 2.01
CA LYS A 573 -18.47 14.20 1.93
C LYS A 573 -18.42 13.06 2.95
N LEU A 574 -17.30 12.33 3.03
CA LEU A 574 -17.13 11.25 4.01
C LEU A 574 -17.19 11.73 5.46
N LEU A 575 -16.50 12.84 5.78
CA LEU A 575 -16.54 13.43 7.13
C LEU A 575 -17.94 13.90 7.51
N HIS A 576 -18.69 14.47 6.56
CA HIS A 576 -20.09 14.84 6.79
C HIS A 576 -20.93 13.60 7.09
N VAL A 577 -20.87 12.55 6.26
CA VAL A 577 -21.61 11.29 6.46
C VAL A 577 -21.25 10.64 7.81
N ALA A 578 -19.99 10.67 8.22
CA ALA A 578 -19.53 10.12 9.50
C ALA A 578 -20.19 10.76 10.74
N VAL A 579 -20.67 12.01 10.61
CA VAL A 579 -21.34 12.76 11.69
C VAL A 579 -22.85 12.77 11.51
N SER A 580 -23.33 12.95 10.27
CA SER A 580 -24.75 13.18 9.97
C SER A 580 -25.59 11.91 9.92
N ASP A 581 -25.02 10.77 9.51
CA ASP A 581 -25.80 9.53 9.38
C ASP A 581 -26.25 9.03 10.75
N THR A 582 -27.34 8.28 10.79
CA THR A 582 -27.90 7.69 12.02
C THR A 582 -27.39 6.27 12.26
N SER A 583 -26.96 5.57 11.22
CA SER A 583 -26.47 4.19 11.29
C SER A 583 -25.00 4.14 11.70
N ASP A 584 -24.71 3.36 12.74
CA ASP A 584 -23.37 3.14 13.25
C ASP A 584 -22.46 2.43 12.23
N ASP A 585 -23.01 1.58 11.37
CA ASP A 585 -22.25 0.87 10.33
C ASP A 585 -21.77 1.80 9.22
N VAL A 586 -22.64 2.74 8.79
CA VAL A 586 -22.29 3.77 7.80
C VAL A 586 -21.25 4.73 8.39
N ARG A 587 -21.38 5.10 9.66
CA ARG A 587 -20.37 5.92 10.36
C ARG A 587 -19.01 5.26 10.42
N ARG A 588 -18.96 3.97 10.79
CA ARG A 588 -17.71 3.19 10.82
C ARG A 588 -17.08 3.11 9.42
N ALA A 589 -17.89 2.84 8.39
CA ALA A 589 -17.44 2.79 7.00
C ALA A 589 -16.86 4.13 6.55
N ALA A 590 -17.54 5.24 6.84
CA ALA A 590 -17.13 6.57 6.40
C ALA A 590 -15.75 6.95 6.92
N VAL A 591 -15.47 6.64 8.19
CA VAL A 591 -14.15 6.87 8.79
C VAL A 591 -13.11 5.90 8.23
N THR A 592 -13.43 4.61 8.09
CA THR A 592 -12.51 3.60 7.53
C THR A 592 -12.11 3.95 6.09
N SER A 593 -13.07 4.43 5.31
CA SER A 593 -12.91 4.84 3.91
C SER A 593 -11.93 6.00 3.69
N LEU A 594 -11.68 6.84 4.71
CA LEU A 594 -10.65 7.88 4.63
C LEU A 594 -9.26 7.31 4.32
N ALA A 595 -8.99 6.07 4.75
CA ALA A 595 -7.71 5.42 4.45
C ALA A 595 -7.51 5.17 2.95
N PHE A 596 -8.56 4.74 2.24
CA PHE A 596 -8.47 4.47 0.81
C PHE A 596 -8.31 5.76 -0.01
N LEU A 597 -8.76 6.91 0.48
CA LEU A 597 -8.51 8.21 -0.18
C LEU A 597 -7.09 8.73 0.05
N LEU A 598 -6.58 8.58 1.28
CA LEU A 598 -5.39 9.29 1.77
C LEU A 598 -4.14 8.41 1.92
N PHE A 599 -4.16 7.12 1.54
CA PHE A 599 -2.99 6.24 1.66
C PHE A 599 -1.75 6.70 0.88
N LYS A 600 -1.89 7.61 -0.10
CA LYS A 600 -0.75 8.25 -0.76
C LYS A 600 0.01 9.23 0.13
N ASN A 601 -0.68 9.87 1.06
CA ASN A 601 -0.13 10.87 1.97
C ASN A 601 -0.39 10.47 3.43
N PRO A 602 0.30 9.42 3.93
CA PRO A 602 0.03 8.85 5.26
C PRO A 602 0.25 9.83 6.42
N THR A 603 1.05 10.90 6.23
CA THR A 603 1.32 11.92 7.24
C THR A 603 0.12 12.82 7.56
N GLN A 604 -0.85 12.93 6.66
CA GLN A 604 -2.04 13.77 6.87
C GLN A 604 -3.13 13.05 7.66
N VAL A 605 -3.17 11.71 7.59
CA VAL A 605 -4.25 10.90 8.17
C VAL A 605 -4.35 11.02 9.70
N PRO A 606 -3.25 10.94 10.49
CA PRO A 606 -3.32 11.13 11.93
C PRO A 606 -3.98 12.45 12.34
N ARG A 607 -3.70 13.55 11.62
CA ARG A 607 -4.24 14.87 11.95
C ARG A 607 -5.75 14.95 11.78
N ILE A 608 -6.28 14.31 10.73
CA ILE A 608 -7.73 14.30 10.45
C ILE A 608 -8.45 13.36 11.43
N VAL A 609 -7.85 12.21 11.69
CA VAL A 609 -8.49 11.13 12.47
C VAL A 609 -8.38 11.36 13.98
N GLN A 610 -7.45 12.19 14.47
CA GLN A 610 -7.27 12.48 15.90
C GLN A 610 -8.56 12.99 16.56
N LEU A 611 -9.32 13.86 15.90
CA LEU A 611 -10.60 14.36 16.44
C LEU A 611 -11.68 13.26 16.46
N LEU A 612 -11.61 12.32 15.51
CA LEU A 612 -12.56 11.21 15.40
C LEU A 612 -12.26 10.10 16.41
N SER A 613 -10.99 9.90 16.78
CA SER A 613 -10.60 8.90 17.79
C SER A 613 -11.04 9.27 19.20
N GLU A 614 -11.30 10.55 19.47
CA GLU A 614 -11.84 11.03 20.76
C GLU A 614 -13.38 11.09 20.79
N SER A 615 -14.05 10.68 19.71
CA SER A 615 -15.51 10.70 19.62
C SER A 615 -16.17 9.82 20.69
N TYR A 616 -17.34 10.24 21.18
CA TYR A 616 -18.12 9.44 22.13
C TYR A 616 -18.63 8.13 21.52
N ASN A 617 -18.87 8.09 20.19
CA ASN A 617 -19.42 6.93 19.50
C ASN A 617 -18.32 5.87 19.27
N PRO A 618 -18.47 4.65 19.82
CA PRO A 618 -17.46 3.59 19.67
C PRO A 618 -17.23 3.13 18.23
N HIS A 619 -18.24 3.18 17.35
CA HIS A 619 -18.12 2.78 15.95
C HIS A 619 -17.24 3.75 15.15
N VAL A 620 -17.33 5.05 15.45
CA VAL A 620 -16.45 6.09 14.89
C VAL A 620 -15.02 5.86 15.36
N ARG A 621 -14.82 5.59 16.67
CA ARG A 621 -13.49 5.24 17.22
C ARG A 621 -12.92 3.98 16.58
N CYS A 622 -13.73 2.94 16.40
CA CYS A 622 -13.31 1.72 15.71
C CYS A 622 -12.90 2.00 14.26
N GLY A 623 -13.69 2.78 13.52
CA GLY A 623 -13.36 3.19 12.16
C GLY A 623 -12.04 3.99 12.10
N ALA A 624 -11.80 4.85 13.07
CA ALA A 624 -10.55 5.61 13.21
C ALA A 624 -9.33 4.69 13.38
N THR A 625 -9.43 3.61 14.16
CA THR A 625 -8.33 2.65 14.31
C THR A 625 -7.96 1.97 13.00
N LEU A 626 -8.95 1.46 12.27
CA LEU A 626 -8.72 0.77 10.99
C LEU A 626 -8.23 1.76 9.92
N ALA A 627 -8.73 3.00 9.93
CA ALA A 627 -8.28 4.03 9.01
C ALA A 627 -6.77 4.33 9.18
N LEU A 628 -6.31 4.47 10.44
CA LEU A 628 -4.88 4.66 10.75
C LEU A 628 -4.07 3.42 10.35
N GLY A 629 -4.57 2.22 10.66
CA GLY A 629 -3.91 0.95 10.34
C GLY A 629 -3.67 0.77 8.84
N ILE A 630 -4.70 1.00 8.02
CA ILE A 630 -4.65 0.80 6.56
C ILE A 630 -3.84 1.91 5.88
N ALA A 631 -4.04 3.18 6.26
CA ALA A 631 -3.35 4.28 5.60
C ALA A 631 -1.86 4.36 5.96
N CYS A 632 -1.50 4.04 7.20
CA CYS A 632 -0.12 4.10 7.69
C CYS A 632 0.59 2.73 7.67
N ALA A 633 0.02 1.73 6.99
CA ALA A 633 0.59 0.38 6.91
C ALA A 633 2.05 0.41 6.40
N GLY A 634 2.95 -0.30 7.09
CA GLY A 634 4.37 -0.40 6.72
C GLY A 634 5.21 0.89 6.87
N THR A 635 4.61 2.03 7.22
CA THR A 635 5.32 3.31 7.33
C THR A 635 6.07 3.46 8.66
N GLY A 636 5.58 2.85 9.74
CA GLY A 636 6.12 3.02 11.09
C GLY A 636 5.98 4.43 11.66
N LEU A 637 4.95 5.19 11.24
CA LEU A 637 4.74 6.57 11.70
C LEU A 637 4.39 6.62 13.20
N GLN A 638 5.20 7.33 13.99
CA GLN A 638 5.01 7.40 15.45
C GLN A 638 3.74 8.15 15.86
N ASP A 639 3.35 9.20 15.13
CA ASP A 639 2.10 9.95 15.40
C ASP A 639 0.86 9.03 15.39
N ALA A 640 0.83 8.04 14.50
CA ALA A 640 -0.26 7.07 14.43
C ALA A 640 -0.22 6.08 15.62
N VAL A 641 0.97 5.66 16.05
CA VAL A 641 1.15 4.79 17.22
C VAL A 641 0.71 5.50 18.50
N ASP A 642 1.04 6.78 18.65
CA ASP A 642 0.69 7.58 19.83
C ASP A 642 -0.82 7.76 19.98
N ILE A 643 -1.57 7.84 18.86
CA ILE A 643 -3.04 7.85 18.86
C ILE A 643 -3.60 6.47 19.22
N LEU A 644 -3.03 5.39 18.70
CA LEU A 644 -3.55 4.02 18.90
C LEU A 644 -3.26 3.45 20.29
N GLN A 645 -2.15 3.82 20.92
CA GLN A 645 -1.77 3.31 22.25
C GLN A 645 -2.86 3.54 23.32
N PRO A 646 -3.44 4.73 23.49
CA PRO A 646 -4.58 4.95 24.38
C PRO A 646 -5.80 4.10 24.01
N MET A 647 -6.08 3.90 22.72
CA MET A 647 -7.24 3.14 22.23
C MET A 647 -7.16 1.64 22.56
N THR A 648 -5.96 1.09 22.77
CA THR A 648 -5.80 -0.28 23.29
C THR A 648 -6.36 -0.48 24.69
N LYS A 649 -6.63 0.61 25.43
CA LYS A 649 -7.22 0.62 26.78
C LYS A 649 -8.65 1.15 26.78
N ASP A 650 -9.30 1.28 25.62
CA ASP A 650 -10.69 1.71 25.52
C ASP A 650 -11.60 0.74 26.29
N SER A 651 -12.68 1.28 26.88
CA SER A 651 -13.72 0.49 27.54
C SER A 651 -14.38 -0.56 26.62
N VAL A 652 -14.49 -0.26 25.32
CA VAL A 652 -15.20 -1.09 24.34
C VAL A 652 -14.26 -2.09 23.67
N ASP A 653 -14.68 -3.35 23.63
CA ASP A 653 -13.91 -4.50 23.17
C ASP A 653 -13.54 -4.46 21.68
N PHE A 654 -14.48 -4.14 20.79
CA PHE A 654 -14.23 -4.07 19.36
C PHE A 654 -13.35 -2.88 18.94
N VAL A 655 -13.33 -1.80 19.74
CA VAL A 655 -12.39 -0.69 19.55
C VAL A 655 -10.96 -1.15 19.88
N ARG A 656 -10.80 -1.91 20.98
CA ARG A 656 -9.50 -2.53 21.32
C ARG A 656 -9.05 -3.53 20.25
N GLN A 657 -9.97 -4.33 19.72
CA GLN A 657 -9.70 -5.24 18.60
C GLN A 657 -9.14 -4.49 17.40
N GLY A 658 -9.80 -3.40 16.97
CA GLY A 658 -9.34 -2.56 15.86
C GLY A 658 -7.98 -1.92 16.14
N ALA A 659 -7.74 -1.44 17.37
CA ALA A 659 -6.47 -0.85 17.78
C ALA A 659 -5.30 -1.84 17.69
N PHE A 660 -5.49 -3.09 18.15
CA PHE A 660 -4.45 -4.13 18.04
C PHE A 660 -4.17 -4.53 16.58
N ILE A 661 -5.21 -4.66 15.76
CA ILE A 661 -5.04 -4.95 14.33
C ILE A 661 -4.25 -3.82 13.64
N ALA A 662 -4.63 -2.56 13.90
CA ALA A 662 -4.01 -1.38 13.31
C ALA A 662 -2.53 -1.22 13.71
N LEU A 663 -2.19 -1.45 14.99
CA LEU A 663 -0.81 -1.45 15.46
C LEU A 663 0.03 -2.52 14.75
N GLY A 664 -0.54 -3.70 14.50
CA GLY A 664 0.11 -4.76 13.72
C GLY A 664 0.40 -4.36 12.28
N MET A 665 -0.54 -3.67 11.62
CA MET A 665 -0.37 -3.20 10.23
C MET A 665 0.68 -2.09 10.10
N ILE A 666 0.74 -1.15 11.05
CA ILE A 666 1.70 -0.03 11.01
C ILE A 666 3.13 -0.51 11.28
N LEU A 667 3.29 -1.48 12.18
CA LEU A 667 4.58 -1.99 12.63
C LEU A 667 5.09 -3.19 11.82
N VAL A 668 4.40 -3.57 10.74
CA VAL A 668 4.87 -4.63 9.83
C VAL A 668 6.28 -4.29 9.35
N GLN A 669 7.18 -5.29 9.43
CA GLN A 669 8.57 -5.17 9.00
C GLN A 669 9.45 -4.10 9.67
N GLN A 670 8.98 -3.42 10.72
CA GLN A 670 9.77 -2.44 11.46
C GLN A 670 10.67 -3.13 12.49
N SER A 671 11.92 -2.66 12.62
CA SER A 671 12.87 -3.15 13.63
C SER A 671 12.72 -2.39 14.95
N GLU A 672 13.19 -2.98 16.05
CA GLU A 672 13.23 -2.33 17.36
C GLU A 672 14.15 -1.11 17.37
N ALA A 673 15.19 -1.10 16.53
CA ALA A 673 16.12 0.02 16.41
C ALA A 673 15.53 1.19 15.61
N ALA A 674 14.64 0.90 14.66
CA ALA A 674 13.89 1.92 13.92
C ALA A 674 12.80 2.53 14.81
N ASN A 675 12.02 1.69 15.49
CA ASN A 675 10.92 2.11 16.36
C ASN A 675 10.88 1.29 17.66
N PRO A 676 11.13 1.91 18.84
CA PRO A 676 11.10 1.20 20.13
C PRO A 676 9.71 0.68 20.51
N SER A 677 8.66 1.25 19.91
CA SER A 677 7.25 0.85 20.09
C SER A 677 6.96 -0.61 19.69
N VAL A 678 7.81 -1.22 18.83
CA VAL A 678 7.63 -2.62 18.38
C VAL A 678 7.76 -3.60 19.54
N ALA A 679 8.80 -3.45 20.37
CA ALA A 679 9.03 -4.32 21.53
C ALA A 679 7.87 -4.22 22.54
N GLN A 680 7.46 -2.98 22.85
CA GLN A 680 6.33 -2.72 23.75
C GLN A 680 5.03 -3.35 23.24
N THR A 681 4.79 -3.27 21.93
CA THR A 681 3.58 -3.84 21.31
C THR A 681 3.60 -5.37 21.31
N ARG A 682 4.74 -6.01 21.06
CA ARG A 682 4.87 -7.47 21.14
C ARG A 682 4.64 -7.98 22.57
N GLU A 683 5.19 -7.30 23.57
CA GLU A 683 4.92 -7.63 24.98
C GLU A 683 3.45 -7.47 25.34
N LEU A 684 2.80 -6.41 24.84
CA LEU A 684 1.38 -6.17 25.03
C LEU A 684 0.53 -7.31 24.44
N TYR A 685 0.80 -7.75 23.21
CA TYR A 685 0.09 -8.87 22.59
C TYR A 685 0.26 -10.17 23.39
N ALA A 686 1.49 -10.50 23.80
CA ALA A 686 1.74 -11.69 24.60
C ALA A 686 0.96 -11.67 25.92
N LYS A 687 0.89 -10.50 26.59
CA LYS A 687 0.13 -10.32 27.83
C LYS A 687 -1.38 -10.51 27.64
N ILE A 688 -1.96 -9.88 26.61
CA ILE A 688 -3.39 -9.95 26.33
C ILE A 688 -3.81 -11.36 25.90
N ILE A 689 -3.01 -12.01 25.05
CA ILE A 689 -3.28 -13.38 24.60
C ILE A 689 -3.20 -14.37 25.79
N ALA A 690 -2.25 -14.20 26.71
CA ALA A 690 -2.11 -15.07 27.88
C ALA A 690 -3.19 -14.84 28.95
N SER A 691 -3.75 -13.63 29.05
CA SER A 691 -4.75 -13.31 30.06
C SER A 691 -6.11 -13.93 29.72
N LYS A 692 -6.67 -14.67 30.69
CA LYS A 692 -8.03 -15.24 30.59
C LYS A 692 -9.15 -14.24 30.94
N HIS A 693 -8.79 -13.11 31.56
CA HIS A 693 -9.74 -12.08 31.99
C HIS A 693 -10.03 -11.03 30.91
N GLU A 694 -9.32 -11.12 29.77
CA GLU A 694 -9.53 -10.24 28.63
C GLU A 694 -10.67 -10.75 27.75
N ASP A 695 -11.34 -9.80 27.09
CA ASP A 695 -12.43 -10.11 26.17
C ASP A 695 -11.97 -10.92 24.97
N VAL A 696 -12.87 -11.77 24.45
CA VAL A 696 -12.65 -12.62 23.27
C VAL A 696 -12.16 -11.81 22.08
N MET A 697 -12.80 -10.67 21.81
CA MET A 697 -12.50 -9.80 20.67
C MET A 697 -11.14 -9.12 20.80
N ALA A 698 -10.74 -8.73 22.02
CA ALA A 698 -9.42 -8.19 22.30
C ALA A 698 -8.32 -9.23 22.05
N ARG A 699 -8.53 -10.49 22.47
CA ARG A 699 -7.59 -11.60 22.20
C ARG A 699 -7.53 -11.95 20.71
N PHE A 700 -8.66 -11.91 20.01
CA PHE A 700 -8.73 -12.06 18.56
C PHE A 700 -7.89 -10.97 17.87
N GLY A 701 -8.11 -9.69 18.21
CA GLY A 701 -7.40 -8.56 17.64
C GLY A 701 -5.89 -8.58 17.92
N ALA A 702 -5.48 -8.93 19.14
CA ALA A 702 -4.06 -9.06 19.51
C ALA A 702 -3.35 -10.17 18.71
N SER A 703 -4.01 -11.32 18.54
CA SER A 703 -3.46 -12.45 17.76
C SER A 703 -3.37 -12.11 16.28
N LEU A 704 -4.37 -11.43 15.73
CA LEU A 704 -4.37 -10.97 14.34
C LEU A 704 -3.33 -9.87 14.11
N GLY A 705 -3.20 -8.92 15.04
CA GLY A 705 -2.15 -7.90 15.01
C GLY A 705 -0.75 -8.52 15.05
N GLN A 706 -0.53 -9.54 15.88
CA GLN A 706 0.73 -10.30 15.91
C GLN A 706 1.00 -11.00 14.58
N SER A 707 -0.04 -11.54 13.94
CA SER A 707 0.09 -12.21 12.64
C SER A 707 0.55 -11.28 11.52
N PHE A 708 0.14 -10.01 11.54
CA PHE A 708 0.58 -9.01 10.56
C PHE A 708 2.05 -8.62 10.75
N ILE A 709 2.53 -8.52 11.99
CA ILE A 709 3.95 -8.19 12.26
C ILE A 709 4.89 -9.29 11.74
N ASP A 710 4.51 -10.55 11.93
CA ASP A 710 5.31 -11.72 11.57
C ASP A 710 4.90 -12.35 10.23
N ALA A 711 4.13 -11.63 9.40
CA ALA A 711 3.60 -12.14 8.14
C ALA A 711 4.69 -12.60 7.16
N GLY A 712 4.42 -13.67 6.40
CA GLY A 712 5.28 -14.21 5.33
C GLY A 712 6.72 -14.50 5.76
N GLY A 713 6.90 -15.01 6.99
CA GLY A 713 8.20 -15.22 7.60
C GLY A 713 9.00 -13.94 7.79
N ARG A 714 8.32 -12.82 8.10
CA ARG A 714 8.89 -11.47 8.28
C ARG A 714 9.48 -10.85 7.00
N ASN A 715 8.99 -11.26 5.83
CA ASN A 715 9.48 -10.79 4.52
C ASN A 715 8.44 -10.09 3.65
N VAL A 716 7.17 -10.03 4.09
CA VAL A 716 6.08 -9.34 3.36
C VAL A 716 5.65 -8.08 4.08
N THR A 717 5.32 -7.04 3.33
CA THR A 717 4.80 -5.77 3.86
C THR A 717 3.37 -5.58 3.37
N ILE A 718 2.60 -4.75 4.06
CA ILE A 718 1.28 -4.32 3.60
C ILE A 718 1.47 -2.97 2.90
N SER A 719 1.17 -2.91 1.60
CA SER A 719 1.22 -1.67 0.82
C SER A 719 0.05 -1.60 -0.15
N LEU A 720 -0.64 -0.46 -0.17
CA LEU A 720 -1.69 -0.15 -1.14
C LEU A 720 -1.13 0.46 -2.44
N GLN A 721 0.16 0.80 -2.44
CA GLN A 721 0.90 1.32 -3.58
C GLN A 721 1.86 0.25 -4.10
N SER A 722 1.96 0.12 -5.41
CA SER A 722 3.12 -0.55 -6.01
C SER A 722 4.38 0.27 -5.76
N ARG A 723 5.55 -0.35 -5.89
CA ARG A 723 6.86 0.29 -5.80
C ARG A 723 7.04 1.40 -6.83
N ALA A 724 6.33 1.30 -7.95
CA ALA A 724 6.27 2.32 -8.99
C ALA A 724 5.39 3.52 -8.59
N GLY A 725 4.74 3.53 -7.42
CA GLY A 725 3.83 4.62 -7.02
C GLY A 725 2.50 4.61 -7.76
N THR A 726 2.15 3.50 -8.41
CA THR A 726 0.80 3.23 -8.95
C THR A 726 -0.06 2.56 -7.89
N ARG A 727 -1.38 2.55 -8.11
CA ARG A 727 -2.36 1.95 -7.20
C ARG A 727 -2.36 0.44 -7.38
N ASN A 728 -2.10 -0.33 -6.33
CA ASN A 728 -2.16 -1.80 -6.41
C ASN A 728 -3.63 -2.24 -6.25
N THR A 729 -4.24 -2.68 -7.34
CA THR A 729 -5.65 -3.10 -7.40
C THR A 729 -5.95 -4.24 -6.44
N GLY A 730 -5.13 -5.30 -6.45
CA GLY A 730 -5.30 -6.47 -5.60
C GLY A 730 -5.18 -6.13 -4.11
N ALA A 731 -4.26 -5.25 -3.74
CA ALA A 731 -4.08 -4.82 -2.36
C ALA A 731 -5.26 -3.98 -1.84
N ILE A 732 -5.72 -3.01 -2.62
CA ILE A 732 -6.83 -2.13 -2.22
C ILE A 732 -8.14 -2.92 -2.09
N VAL A 733 -8.44 -3.75 -3.09
CA VAL A 733 -9.62 -4.62 -3.07
C VAL A 733 -9.55 -5.65 -1.94
N GLY A 734 -8.38 -6.25 -1.72
CA GLY A 734 -8.15 -7.17 -0.60
C GLY A 734 -8.37 -6.55 0.76
N MET A 735 -7.90 -5.30 0.96
CA MET A 735 -8.13 -4.57 2.21
C MET A 735 -9.58 -4.09 2.36
N ALA A 736 -10.28 -3.77 1.27
CA ALA A 736 -11.70 -3.45 1.30
C ALA A 736 -12.56 -4.66 1.70
N LEU A 737 -12.25 -5.85 1.17
CA LEU A 737 -12.86 -7.12 1.60
C LEU A 737 -12.51 -7.47 3.04
N PHE A 738 -11.24 -7.28 3.45
CA PHE A 738 -10.82 -7.47 4.83
C PHE A 738 -11.67 -6.64 5.80
N CYS A 739 -11.97 -5.37 5.49
CA CYS A 739 -12.79 -4.52 6.37
C CYS A 739 -14.20 -5.07 6.65
N GLN A 740 -14.68 -6.04 5.87
CA GLN A 740 -15.97 -6.71 6.03
C GLN A 740 -15.93 -7.91 7.00
N PHE A 741 -14.80 -8.16 7.67
CA PHE A 741 -14.62 -9.33 8.56
C PHE A 741 -15.67 -9.39 9.70
N TRP A 742 -16.28 -8.25 10.06
CA TRP A 742 -17.33 -8.16 11.08
C TRP A 742 -18.57 -9.00 10.75
N TYR A 743 -18.95 -9.02 9.48
CA TYR A 743 -20.12 -9.77 9.02
C TYR A 743 -19.73 -11.17 8.55
N TRP A 744 -18.52 -11.32 8.01
CA TRP A 744 -18.01 -12.59 7.50
C TRP A 744 -16.52 -12.81 7.81
N TYR A 745 -16.23 -13.58 8.86
CA TYR A 745 -14.84 -13.86 9.30
C TYR A 745 -13.92 -14.38 8.18
N PRO A 746 -14.33 -15.31 7.27
CA PRO A 746 -13.45 -15.81 6.21
C PRO A 746 -12.89 -14.73 5.27
N LEU A 747 -13.53 -13.56 5.13
CA LEU A 747 -13.00 -12.45 4.31
C LEU A 747 -11.70 -11.87 4.88
N THR A 748 -11.35 -12.18 6.13
CA THR A 748 -10.06 -11.81 6.72
C THR A 748 -8.90 -12.31 5.86
N LEU A 749 -9.01 -13.50 5.25
CA LEU A 749 -7.96 -14.10 4.41
C LEU A 749 -7.62 -13.25 3.17
N CYS A 750 -8.53 -12.39 2.73
CA CYS A 750 -8.31 -11.46 1.60
C CYS A 750 -7.23 -10.40 1.91
N ALA A 751 -6.86 -10.18 3.18
CA ALA A 751 -5.71 -9.35 3.53
C ALA A 751 -4.39 -9.87 2.91
N SER A 752 -4.31 -11.17 2.60
CA SER A 752 -3.16 -11.75 1.92
C SER A 752 -2.92 -11.17 0.51
N LEU A 753 -3.94 -10.58 -0.12
CA LEU A 753 -3.80 -9.88 -1.41
C LEU A 753 -2.98 -8.59 -1.28
N ALA A 754 -2.94 -7.99 -0.09
CA ALA A 754 -2.14 -6.79 0.20
C ALA A 754 -0.70 -7.11 0.64
N PHE A 755 -0.35 -8.38 0.80
CA PHE A 755 1.00 -8.79 1.16
C PHE A 755 1.94 -8.73 -0.05
N GLU A 756 2.90 -7.82 0.03
CA GLU A 756 3.91 -7.62 -1.00
C GLU A 756 5.28 -8.09 -0.49
N PRO A 757 5.93 -9.09 -1.13
CA PRO A 757 7.23 -9.59 -0.73
C PRO A 757 8.36 -8.59 -1.00
N THR A 758 9.04 -8.12 0.05
CA THR A 758 10.09 -7.08 -0.01
C THR A 758 11.49 -7.61 -0.39
N GLY A 759 11.56 -8.52 -1.36
CA GLY A 759 12.82 -9.10 -1.84
C GLY A 759 13.40 -8.34 -3.04
N ILE A 760 14.73 -8.23 -3.11
CA ILE A 760 15.42 -7.87 -4.36
C ILE A 760 15.79 -9.16 -5.09
N VAL A 761 15.35 -9.25 -6.34
CA VAL A 761 15.56 -10.41 -7.22
C VAL A 761 16.26 -9.91 -8.48
N GLY A 762 17.57 -10.10 -8.55
CA GLY A 762 18.33 -9.84 -9.78
C GLY A 762 18.26 -11.02 -10.73
N LEU A 763 17.99 -10.78 -12.02
CA LEU A 763 17.91 -11.79 -13.08
C LEU A 763 18.87 -11.47 -14.24
N THR A 764 19.42 -12.51 -14.87
CA THR A 764 20.19 -12.39 -16.14
C THR A 764 19.27 -12.46 -17.37
N GLU A 765 19.82 -12.32 -18.59
CA GLU A 765 19.07 -12.48 -19.86
C GLU A 765 18.37 -13.85 -19.99
N GLU A 766 18.88 -14.87 -19.30
CA GLU A 766 18.31 -16.21 -19.27
C GLU A 766 17.19 -16.39 -18.23
N LEU A 767 16.80 -15.33 -17.50
CA LEU A 767 15.86 -15.37 -16.37
C LEU A 767 16.34 -16.23 -15.20
N LYS A 768 17.66 -16.41 -15.08
CA LYS A 768 18.29 -17.09 -13.95
C LYS A 768 18.79 -16.08 -12.92
N VAL A 769 18.89 -16.54 -11.69
CA VAL A 769 19.30 -15.75 -10.54
C VAL A 769 20.81 -15.91 -10.32
N PRO A 770 21.65 -14.90 -10.59
CA PRO A 770 23.07 -14.98 -10.29
C PRO A 770 23.31 -14.69 -8.80
N LYS A 771 24.34 -15.31 -8.22
CA LYS A 771 24.85 -14.88 -6.91
C LYS A 771 25.65 -13.59 -7.10
N PHE A 772 25.15 -12.48 -6.55
CA PHE A 772 25.89 -11.23 -6.51
C PHE A 772 25.64 -10.49 -5.20
N GLU A 773 26.57 -9.59 -4.86
CA GLU A 773 26.58 -8.82 -3.61
C GLU A 773 26.15 -7.36 -3.85
N LEU A 774 25.33 -6.87 -2.95
CA LEU A 774 24.81 -5.51 -2.82
C LEU A 774 25.39 -4.89 -1.55
N ILE A 775 25.61 -3.58 -1.52
CA ILE A 775 26.05 -2.88 -0.30
C ILE A 775 24.89 -2.03 0.20
N SER A 776 24.46 -2.24 1.44
CA SER A 776 23.56 -1.33 2.15
C SER A 776 24.37 -0.36 3.00
N ASN A 777 24.28 0.93 2.70
CA ASN A 777 24.96 2.01 3.44
C ASN A 777 24.18 2.41 4.70
N ALA A 778 23.83 1.43 5.53
CA ALA A 778 23.14 1.65 6.79
C ALA A 778 23.63 0.67 7.87
N ARG A 779 23.25 0.95 9.13
CA ARG A 779 23.56 0.06 10.25
C ARG A 779 22.69 -1.21 10.13
N PRO A 780 23.25 -2.42 10.22
CA PRO A 780 22.48 -3.66 10.12
C PRO A 780 21.31 -3.74 11.10
N SER A 781 21.48 -3.26 12.34
CA SER A 781 20.43 -3.29 13.36
C SER A 781 19.18 -2.49 13.01
N LEU A 782 19.30 -1.50 12.12
CA LEU A 782 18.15 -0.70 11.67
C LEU A 782 17.18 -1.53 10.82
N PHE A 783 17.67 -2.54 10.11
CA PHE A 783 16.89 -3.36 9.18
C PHE A 783 16.91 -4.86 9.51
N ALA A 784 17.49 -5.22 10.66
CA ALA A 784 17.57 -6.59 11.13
C ALA A 784 16.17 -7.20 11.34
N TYR A 785 16.11 -8.53 11.23
CA TYR A 785 14.94 -9.27 11.68
C TYR A 785 14.74 -9.08 13.19
N PRO A 786 13.48 -8.97 13.65
CA PRO A 786 13.15 -9.12 15.06
C PRO A 786 13.80 -10.39 15.63
N PRO A 787 14.33 -10.34 16.86
CA PRO A 787 14.88 -11.53 17.50
C PRO A 787 13.78 -12.56 17.74
N ASP A 788 14.12 -13.84 17.55
CA ASP A 788 13.20 -14.94 17.87
C ASP A 788 12.95 -15.01 19.38
N ILE A 789 11.73 -15.42 19.76
CA ILE A 789 11.39 -15.54 21.16
C ILE A 789 12.24 -16.67 21.74
N THR A 790 13.16 -16.32 22.65
CA THR A 790 13.89 -17.37 23.35
C THR A 790 12.90 -18.22 24.15
N PRO A 791 12.92 -19.56 24.03
CA PRO A 791 12.10 -20.40 24.90
C PRO A 791 12.46 -20.03 26.33
N PRO A 792 11.48 -20.00 27.27
CA PRO A 792 11.75 -19.61 28.63
C PRO A 792 12.89 -20.48 29.17
N LYS A 793 14.11 -19.93 29.24
CA LYS A 793 15.24 -20.55 29.92
C LYS A 793 14.73 -20.79 31.32
N LYS A 794 14.45 -22.05 31.68
CA LYS A 794 13.83 -22.49 32.94
C LYS A 794 14.04 -21.47 34.06
N GLU A 795 13.16 -20.47 34.17
CA GLU A 795 13.08 -19.64 35.38
C GLU A 795 12.69 -20.51 36.56
N VAL A 796 12.18 -21.72 36.28
CA VAL A 796 12.05 -22.81 37.23
C VAL A 796 13.38 -23.08 37.94
N ALA A 797 14.55 -23.02 37.29
CA ALA A 797 15.83 -23.22 37.99
C ALA A 797 16.13 -22.09 38.98
N ALA A 798 15.82 -20.82 38.65
CA ALA A 798 15.99 -19.69 39.55
C ALA A 798 14.93 -19.67 40.68
N LYS A 799 13.65 -19.93 40.37
CA LYS A 799 12.57 -19.98 41.37
C LYS A 799 12.68 -21.21 42.28
N VAL A 800 13.14 -22.35 41.76
CA VAL A 800 13.43 -23.56 42.57
C VAL A 800 14.68 -23.33 43.42
N THR A 801 15.75 -22.73 42.92
CA THR A 801 16.92 -22.40 43.77
C THR A 801 16.57 -21.38 44.86
N THR A 802 15.74 -20.38 44.56
CA THR A 802 15.27 -19.39 45.56
C THR A 802 14.30 -20.03 46.58
N ALA A 803 13.45 -20.96 46.14
CA ALA A 803 12.58 -21.74 47.03
C ALA A 803 13.38 -22.71 47.93
N VAL A 804 14.41 -23.35 47.38
CA VAL A 804 15.31 -24.24 48.12
C VAL A 804 16.17 -23.44 49.11
N LEU A 805 16.64 -22.25 48.74
CA LEU A 805 17.37 -21.33 49.63
C LEU A 805 16.48 -20.78 50.75
N SER A 806 15.24 -20.38 50.45
CA SER A 806 14.31 -19.88 51.47
C SER A 806 13.81 -20.97 52.42
N THR A 807 13.63 -22.20 51.92
CA THR A 807 13.30 -23.37 52.76
C THR A 807 14.49 -23.83 53.60
N THR A 808 15.71 -23.89 53.06
CA THR A 808 16.92 -24.24 53.83
C THR A 808 17.27 -23.21 54.90
N VAL A 809 17.09 -21.90 54.62
CA VAL A 809 17.25 -20.85 55.64
C VAL A 809 16.18 -20.95 56.71
N LYS A 810 14.91 -21.22 56.36
CA LYS A 810 13.84 -21.46 57.34
C LYS A 810 14.10 -22.70 58.20
N VAL A 811 14.59 -23.80 57.62
CA VAL A 811 14.92 -25.03 58.35
C VAL A 811 16.10 -24.78 59.31
N ARG A 812 17.19 -24.15 58.84
CA ARG A 812 18.33 -23.77 59.70
C ARG A 812 17.94 -22.78 60.80
N ALA A 813 17.03 -21.85 60.53
CA ALA A 813 16.50 -20.93 61.55
C ALA A 813 15.61 -21.68 62.57
N ARG A 814 14.87 -22.71 62.14
CA ARG A 814 14.06 -23.56 63.03
C ARG A 814 14.92 -24.48 63.89
N GLU A 815 16.01 -25.01 63.34
CA GLU A 815 17.01 -25.81 64.07
C GLU A 815 17.77 -24.95 65.08
N ARG A 816 18.16 -23.71 64.71
CA ARG A 816 18.75 -22.76 65.66
C ARG A 816 17.78 -22.35 66.77
N LYS A 817 16.48 -22.21 66.48
CA LYS A 817 15.45 -21.98 67.51
C LYS A 817 15.28 -23.21 68.42
N LYS A 818 15.24 -24.42 67.86
CA LYS A 818 15.20 -25.65 68.66
C LYS A 818 16.46 -25.85 69.51
N ALA A 819 17.62 -25.46 69.00
CA ALA A 819 18.88 -25.51 69.74
C ALA A 819 18.96 -24.41 70.82
N ALA A 820 18.35 -23.24 70.59
CA ALA A 820 18.23 -22.18 71.59
C ALA A 820 17.17 -22.48 72.66
N ASP A 821 16.10 -23.20 72.31
CA ASP A 821 15.08 -23.69 73.24
C ASP A 821 15.57 -24.89 74.07
N ALA A 822 16.71 -25.50 73.71
CA ALA A 822 17.29 -26.68 74.35
C ALA A 822 18.58 -26.37 75.16
N GLY A 823 18.68 -25.18 75.75
CA GLY A 823 19.73 -24.85 76.71
C GLY A 823 19.41 -25.31 78.13
N GLU A 824 20.20 -26.29 78.61
CA GLU A 824 20.48 -26.71 80.01
C GLU A 824 19.61 -27.80 80.69
N VAL A 825 19.96 -29.08 80.44
CA VAL A 825 20.29 -30.04 81.51
C VAL A 825 21.56 -30.83 81.10
N MET A 826 22.47 -30.97 82.04
CA MET A 826 23.88 -31.41 81.99
C MET A 826 24.17 -32.88 81.59
N ASP A 827 25.28 -33.03 80.84
CA ASP A 827 26.49 -33.87 81.07
C ASP A 827 26.38 -35.39 81.28
N THR A 828 26.94 -36.17 80.33
CA THR A 828 27.93 -37.23 80.59
C THR A 828 28.82 -37.44 79.36
N ASP A 829 30.13 -37.41 79.63
CA ASP A 829 31.31 -37.68 78.79
C ASP A 829 31.20 -38.90 77.85
N ASP A 830 31.75 -38.75 76.64
CA ASP A 830 32.82 -39.64 76.15
C ASP A 830 33.61 -38.98 74.99
N LYS A 831 34.91 -38.76 75.22
CA LYS A 831 35.94 -38.28 74.28
C LYS A 831 36.57 -39.47 73.53
N PRO A 832 37.12 -39.27 72.31
CA PRO A 832 38.55 -38.90 72.14
C PRO A 832 38.79 -37.86 71.02
N GLU A 833 39.49 -36.74 71.27
CA GLU A 833 40.92 -36.43 70.97
C GLU A 833 41.36 -36.45 69.47
N VAL A 834 41.48 -35.29 68.80
CA VAL A 834 42.69 -34.44 68.51
C VAL A 834 43.30 -34.80 67.13
N GLU A 835 43.35 -33.89 66.13
CA GLU A 835 44.50 -33.01 65.85
C GLU A 835 44.17 -31.71 65.09
N THR A 836 44.98 -30.70 65.41
CA THR A 836 44.96 -29.25 65.11
C THR A 836 45.72 -28.80 63.85
N LYS A 837 45.30 -27.66 63.24
CA LYS A 837 46.09 -26.44 62.86
C LYS A 837 45.32 -25.65 61.78
N LYS A 838 44.87 -24.40 61.98
CA LYS A 838 45.52 -23.08 62.16
C LYS A 838 45.26 -22.17 60.94
N ASP A 839 44.82 -20.97 61.28
CA ASP A 839 44.58 -19.74 60.52
C ASP A 839 45.52 -19.44 59.34
N ALA A 840 44.93 -18.89 58.28
CA ALA A 840 45.60 -17.95 57.37
C ALA A 840 44.56 -16.96 56.81
N ASP A 841 44.81 -15.69 57.12
CA ASP A 841 44.13 -14.49 56.61
C ASP A 841 43.99 -14.48 55.08
N VAL A 842 42.82 -14.06 54.57
CA VAL A 842 42.74 -13.28 53.32
C VAL A 842 41.70 -12.19 53.48
N GLU A 843 42.19 -10.97 53.25
CA GLU A 843 41.58 -9.66 53.35
C GLU A 843 40.26 -9.50 52.58
N MET A 844 39.40 -8.63 53.12
CA MET A 844 38.30 -8.01 52.38
C MET A 844 38.86 -7.26 51.17
N LYS A 845 38.50 -7.70 49.97
CA LYS A 845 38.47 -6.81 48.79
C LYS A 845 37.03 -6.36 48.59
N GLU A 846 36.85 -5.05 48.66
CA GLU A 846 35.70 -4.34 48.14
C GLU A 846 35.58 -4.68 46.65
N ASP A 847 34.56 -5.46 46.28
CA ASP A 847 34.11 -5.51 44.90
C ASP A 847 33.36 -4.21 44.60
N VAL A 848 34.13 -3.30 44.00
CA VAL A 848 33.67 -2.22 43.13
C VAL A 848 32.50 -2.73 42.29
N PRO A 849 31.39 -1.97 42.14
CA PRO A 849 30.34 -2.35 41.21
C PRO A 849 30.95 -2.39 39.82
N ALA A 850 31.09 -3.59 39.25
CA ALA A 850 31.30 -3.76 37.84
C ALA A 850 30.03 -3.26 37.13
N GLU A 851 29.99 -1.96 36.84
CA GLU A 851 29.34 -1.48 35.63
C GLU A 851 30.04 -2.17 34.45
N GLU A 852 29.58 -3.37 34.10
CA GLU A 852 29.70 -3.87 32.73
C GLU A 852 28.84 -2.96 31.84
N THR A 853 29.36 -1.77 31.59
CA THR A 853 29.16 -1.08 30.31
C THR A 853 29.79 -1.96 29.25
N GLY A 854 29.06 -3.01 28.85
CA GLY A 854 29.24 -3.66 27.58
C GLY A 854 29.10 -2.57 26.52
N LYS A 855 30.23 -1.97 26.12
CA LYS A 855 30.33 -1.16 24.92
C LYS A 855 29.77 -2.05 23.81
N LYS A 856 28.51 -1.83 23.41
CA LYS A 856 27.96 -2.35 22.15
C LYS A 856 29.06 -2.12 21.12
N ARG A 857 29.63 -3.20 20.57
CA ARG A 857 30.61 -3.10 19.48
C ARG A 857 30.04 -2.10 18.49
N LYS A 858 30.80 -1.05 18.14
CA LYS A 858 30.34 -0.07 17.13
C LYS A 858 29.97 -0.88 15.89
N GLU A 859 28.68 -0.93 15.60
CA GLU A 859 28.16 -1.68 14.47
C GLU A 859 28.82 -1.18 13.17
N PRO A 860 29.07 -2.09 12.21
CA PRO A 860 29.58 -1.67 10.91
C PRO A 860 28.59 -0.68 10.26
N ALA A 861 29.14 0.33 9.59
CA ALA A 861 28.35 1.38 8.95
C ALA A 861 27.73 0.95 7.61
N PHE A 862 28.12 -0.22 7.11
CA PHE A 862 27.62 -0.82 5.88
C PHE A 862 27.44 -2.34 6.06
N GLU A 863 26.48 -2.91 5.35
CA GLU A 863 26.18 -4.35 5.31
C GLU A 863 26.29 -4.86 3.87
N THR A 864 26.95 -5.99 3.67
CA THR A 864 26.96 -6.69 2.39
C THR A 864 25.78 -7.66 2.35
N ILE A 865 24.93 -7.50 1.35
CA ILE A 865 23.67 -8.19 1.18
C ILE A 865 23.75 -9.04 -0.10
N THR A 866 23.33 -10.31 -0.07
CA THR A 866 23.32 -11.15 -1.28
C THR A 866 22.03 -10.96 -2.09
N ASN A 867 22.03 -11.31 -3.38
CA ASN A 867 20.79 -11.51 -4.15
C ASN A 867 19.84 -12.47 -3.40
N PHE A 868 18.53 -12.31 -3.56
CA PHE A 868 17.49 -13.05 -2.81
C PHE A 868 17.46 -12.76 -1.30
N SER A 869 17.73 -11.53 -0.91
CA SER A 869 17.63 -11.07 0.47
C SER A 869 16.48 -10.08 0.63
N ARG A 870 16.02 -9.93 1.87
CA ARG A 870 15.02 -8.95 2.24
C ARG A 870 15.63 -7.55 2.21
N VAL A 871 14.96 -6.63 1.52
CA VAL A 871 15.26 -5.20 1.54
C VAL A 871 13.97 -4.43 1.75
N THR A 872 13.85 -3.77 2.90
CA THR A 872 12.65 -2.98 3.21
C THR A 872 12.56 -1.74 2.31
N PRO A 873 11.35 -1.18 2.07
CA PRO A 873 11.21 0.06 1.28
C PRO A 873 12.08 1.22 1.78
N GLN A 874 12.24 1.34 3.11
CA GLN A 874 13.11 2.35 3.71
C GLN A 874 14.60 2.06 3.50
N GLN A 875 14.98 0.79 3.38
CA GLN A 875 16.36 0.34 3.14
C GLN A 875 16.79 0.52 1.68
N THR A 876 15.87 0.42 0.72
CA THR A 876 16.15 0.58 -0.73
C THR A 876 16.91 1.87 -1.03
N ALA A 877 16.59 2.97 -0.33
CA ALA A 877 17.29 4.26 -0.48
C ALA A 877 18.78 4.25 -0.06
N TYR A 878 19.25 3.20 0.62
CA TYR A 878 20.64 3.03 1.07
C TYR A 878 21.39 1.93 0.31
N VAL A 879 20.70 1.15 -0.53
CA VAL A 879 21.30 0.04 -1.29
C VAL A 879 21.97 0.56 -2.55
N VAL A 880 23.23 0.19 -2.75
CA VAL A 880 24.04 0.56 -3.91
C VAL A 880 24.72 -0.68 -4.46
N VAL A 881 24.71 -0.83 -5.79
CA VAL A 881 25.53 -1.83 -6.49
C VAL A 881 26.94 -1.26 -6.68
N PRO A 882 28.00 -1.95 -6.23
CA PRO A 882 29.37 -1.52 -6.48
C PRO A 882 29.65 -1.43 -7.99
N GLN A 883 30.25 -0.34 -8.46
CA GLN A 883 30.61 -0.16 -9.89
C GLN A 883 31.59 -1.24 -10.41
N ALA A 884 32.34 -1.87 -9.50
CA ALA A 884 33.27 -2.97 -9.80
C ALA A 884 32.58 -4.35 -9.90
N SER A 885 31.27 -4.45 -9.65
CA SER A 885 30.52 -5.70 -9.77
C SER A 885 30.38 -6.13 -11.24
N ARG A 886 30.47 -7.44 -11.49
CA ARG A 886 30.25 -8.04 -12.83
C ARG A 886 28.85 -7.72 -13.37
N TYR A 887 27.86 -7.68 -12.49
CA TYR A 887 26.46 -7.45 -12.82
C TYR A 887 26.09 -5.99 -12.51
N GLN A 888 25.65 -5.26 -13.54
CA GLN A 888 25.14 -3.91 -13.40
C GLN A 888 23.63 -3.88 -13.67
N PRO A 889 22.83 -3.24 -12.82
CA PRO A 889 21.39 -3.20 -13.01
C PRO A 889 21.02 -2.28 -14.17
N VAL A 890 20.04 -2.69 -14.96
CA VAL A 890 19.52 -1.90 -16.09
C VAL A 890 18.76 -0.68 -15.58
N ARG A 891 18.05 -0.82 -14.46
CA ARG A 891 17.32 0.25 -13.74
C ARG A 891 18.11 0.66 -12.49
N PRO A 892 18.22 1.96 -12.15
CA PRO A 892 18.83 2.35 -10.89
C PRO A 892 18.00 1.83 -9.70
N LEU A 893 18.70 1.26 -8.71
CA LEU A 893 18.14 0.72 -7.45
C LEU A 893 17.81 1.81 -6.41
N SER A 894 18.35 3.02 -6.61
CA SER A 894 18.12 4.17 -5.76
C SER A 894 18.36 5.43 -6.58
N THR A 895 17.47 6.42 -6.48
CA THR A 895 17.66 7.75 -7.08
C THR A 895 18.56 8.65 -6.24
N ARG A 896 19.05 8.19 -5.07
CA ARG A 896 20.06 8.92 -4.29
C ARG A 896 21.40 8.93 -5.01
N VAL A 897 21.71 10.03 -5.68
CA VAL A 897 23.09 10.40 -5.99
C VAL A 897 23.80 10.66 -4.66
N THR A 898 24.61 9.72 -4.19
CA THR A 898 25.54 9.99 -3.09
C THR A 898 26.61 10.94 -3.62
N VAL A 899 26.44 12.23 -3.32
CA VAL A 899 27.49 13.23 -3.57
C VAL A 899 28.73 12.77 -2.82
N ALA A 900 29.80 12.49 -3.57
CA ALA A 900 31.11 12.18 -3.02
C ALA A 900 31.51 13.27 -2.00
N ARG A 901 31.94 12.83 -0.81
CA ARG A 901 32.35 13.65 0.34
C ARG A 901 32.89 15.04 -0.03
N GLY A 902 32.11 16.08 0.24
CA GLY A 902 32.60 17.45 0.12
C GLY A 902 31.53 18.54 0.10
N GLY A 903 30.58 18.55 1.03
CA GLY A 903 29.67 19.70 1.14
C GLY A 903 28.60 19.49 2.21
N LYS A 904 28.67 20.24 3.31
CA LYS A 904 27.55 20.37 4.25
C LYS A 904 26.50 21.27 3.58
N GLY A 905 25.48 20.68 2.97
CA GLY A 905 24.38 21.43 2.37
C GLY A 905 23.15 20.54 2.18
N ALA A 906 22.04 20.94 2.81
CA ALA A 906 20.65 20.53 2.62
C ALA A 906 20.35 19.04 2.34
N LEU A 907 19.77 18.36 3.33
CA LEU A 907 18.94 17.18 3.12
C LEU A 907 17.76 17.58 2.21
N GLY A 908 17.90 17.36 0.90
CA GLY A 908 16.77 17.47 -0.03
C GLY A 908 15.65 16.51 0.38
N LYS A 909 14.40 16.99 0.33
CA LYS A 909 13.21 16.15 0.49
C LYS A 909 13.34 14.94 -0.44
N ALA A 910 13.11 13.74 0.09
CA ALA A 910 13.09 12.52 -0.70
C ALA A 910 12.17 12.71 -1.91
N GLU A 911 12.61 12.33 -3.10
CA GLU A 911 11.65 11.99 -4.16
C GLU A 911 10.69 10.97 -3.56
N LYS A 912 9.39 11.28 -3.63
CA LYS A 912 8.31 10.56 -2.94
C LYS A 912 8.31 9.06 -3.27
N TYR A 913 8.89 8.69 -4.41
CA TYR A 913 9.00 7.34 -4.91
C TYR A 913 10.48 6.97 -5.05
N SER A 914 11.02 6.25 -4.06
CA SER A 914 12.37 5.68 -4.18
C SER A 914 12.33 4.58 -5.24
N GLY A 915 12.88 4.84 -6.41
CA GLY A 915 12.99 3.84 -7.46
C GLY A 915 13.67 2.57 -6.95
N GLY A 916 12.99 1.43 -7.06
CA GLY A 916 13.62 0.19 -7.47
C GLY A 916 13.79 -0.96 -6.48
N GLY A 917 12.83 -1.27 -5.59
CA GLY A 917 12.74 -2.63 -5.02
C GLY A 917 12.23 -3.65 -6.07
N GLY A 918 12.48 -4.95 -5.88
CA GLY A 918 11.85 -6.02 -6.68
C GLY A 918 12.70 -6.73 -7.70
N ILE A 919 12.07 -7.15 -8.81
CA ILE A 919 12.72 -7.89 -9.89
C ILE A 919 13.47 -6.89 -10.78
N ILE A 920 14.77 -7.13 -10.96
CA ILE A 920 15.66 -6.25 -11.69
C ILE A 920 16.50 -7.04 -12.66
N MET A 921 16.50 -6.61 -13.91
CA MET A 921 17.36 -7.18 -14.94
C MET A 921 18.79 -6.66 -14.78
N LEU A 922 19.74 -7.60 -14.81
CA LEU A 922 21.16 -7.34 -14.66
C LEU A 922 21.87 -7.54 -16.01
N ARG A 923 22.64 -6.54 -16.43
CA ARG A 923 23.58 -6.65 -17.54
C ARG A 923 24.86 -7.30 -17.04
N ASP A 924 25.26 -8.39 -17.68
CA ASP A 924 26.54 -9.04 -17.45
C ASP A 924 27.65 -8.32 -18.24
N SER A 925 28.65 -7.79 -17.53
CA SER A 925 29.80 -7.11 -18.14
C SER A 925 30.86 -8.08 -18.64
N GLN A 926 30.82 -9.36 -18.24
CA GLN A 926 31.78 -10.40 -18.60
C GLN A 926 31.07 -11.73 -18.95
N PRO A 927 30.41 -11.83 -20.12
CA PRO A 927 29.63 -13.02 -20.50
C PRO A 927 30.47 -14.29 -20.71
N GLY A 928 31.80 -14.20 -20.77
CA GLY A 928 32.71 -15.32 -21.04
C GLY A 928 33.17 -16.11 -19.80
N VAL A 929 32.77 -15.72 -18.58
CA VAL A 929 33.14 -16.41 -17.33
C VAL A 929 31.92 -17.18 -16.82
N GLU A 930 32.07 -18.45 -16.39
CA GLU A 930 30.95 -19.21 -15.81
C GLU A 930 30.37 -18.46 -14.59
N ALA A 931 29.04 -18.36 -14.54
CA ALA A 931 28.32 -17.69 -13.46
C ALA A 931 27.74 -18.73 -12.49
N GLU A 932 27.90 -18.51 -11.18
CA GLU A 932 27.18 -19.29 -10.18
C GLU A 932 25.74 -18.80 -10.06
N TYR A 933 24.80 -19.68 -10.39
CA TYR A 933 23.38 -19.43 -10.22
C TYR A 933 22.87 -19.97 -8.88
N VAL A 934 21.82 -19.35 -8.34
CA VAL A 934 21.02 -19.97 -7.27
C VAL A 934 20.13 -21.01 -7.94
N GLU A 935 20.20 -22.26 -7.50
CA GLU A 935 19.30 -23.32 -7.98
C GLU A 935 17.86 -22.95 -7.58
N LEU A 936 17.03 -22.75 -8.60
CA LEU A 936 15.59 -22.62 -8.47
C LEU A 936 14.99 -24.02 -8.29
N PHE A 937 13.93 -24.15 -7.51
CA PHE A 937 13.32 -25.45 -7.25
C PHE A 937 12.60 -25.91 -8.52
N VAL A 938 13.16 -26.93 -9.18
CA VAL A 938 12.48 -27.64 -10.27
C VAL A 938 11.69 -28.77 -9.62
N PRO A 939 10.35 -28.78 -9.70
CA PRO A 939 9.57 -29.91 -9.19
C PRO A 939 9.97 -31.19 -9.95
N PRO A 940 10.04 -32.35 -9.26
CA PRO A 940 10.27 -33.61 -9.95
C PRO A 940 9.16 -33.84 -10.98
N PRO A 941 9.47 -34.37 -12.18
CA PRO A 941 8.45 -34.65 -13.17
C PRO A 941 7.41 -35.59 -12.55
N ALA A 942 6.12 -35.29 -12.77
CA ALA A 942 5.03 -36.16 -12.39
C ALA A 942 5.32 -37.57 -12.91
N PRO A 943 5.17 -38.64 -12.10
CA PRO A 943 5.39 -39.99 -12.57
C PRO A 943 4.48 -40.24 -13.78
N GLU A 944 5.10 -40.59 -14.92
CA GLU A 944 4.38 -40.97 -16.13
C GLU A 944 3.30 -41.98 -15.76
N ALA A 945 2.06 -41.70 -16.17
CA ALA A 945 0.97 -42.64 -16.03
C ALA A 945 1.39 -43.95 -16.71
N ALA A 946 1.69 -44.96 -15.89
CA ALA A 946 2.10 -46.26 -16.37
C ALA A 946 1.05 -46.76 -17.37
N ALA A 947 1.49 -46.97 -18.60
CA ALA A 947 0.67 -47.51 -19.67
C ALA A 947 -0.01 -48.80 -19.18
N ALA A 948 -1.34 -48.79 -19.21
CA ALA A 948 -2.16 -49.94 -18.81
C ALA A 948 -1.79 -51.17 -19.65
N PRO A 949 -1.49 -52.33 -19.03
CA PRO A 949 -1.38 -53.57 -19.78
C PRO A 949 -2.78 -53.95 -20.27
N THR A 950 -2.89 -54.07 -21.59
CA THR A 950 -4.08 -54.54 -22.29
C THR A 950 -4.29 -56.04 -22.01
N GLY A 951 -5.42 -56.39 -21.39
CA GLY A 951 -5.98 -57.73 -21.45
C GLY A 951 -6.50 -58.33 -20.14
N ALA A 952 -7.76 -58.05 -19.78
CA ALA A 952 -8.69 -59.00 -19.15
C ALA A 952 -10.10 -58.35 -19.02
N ALA A 953 -11.14 -59.13 -19.35
CA ALA A 953 -12.55 -58.76 -19.29
C ALA A 953 -13.12 -58.91 -17.84
N PRO A 954 -14.33 -58.38 -17.55
CA PRO A 954 -14.66 -57.70 -16.30
C PRO A 954 -15.20 -58.62 -15.20
N GLY A 955 -14.74 -58.41 -13.97
CA GLY A 955 -15.29 -59.02 -12.76
C GLY A 955 -14.64 -58.44 -11.51
N GLU A 956 -15.48 -57.85 -10.65
CA GLU A 956 -15.23 -57.46 -9.26
C GLU A 956 -14.13 -56.42 -8.99
N ALA A 957 -14.54 -55.16 -8.86
CA ALA A 957 -13.75 -54.13 -8.20
C ALA A 957 -13.82 -54.33 -6.66
N PRO A 958 -12.69 -54.43 -5.94
CA PRO A 958 -12.70 -54.36 -4.49
C PRO A 958 -12.92 -52.90 -4.05
N PRO A 959 -13.78 -52.62 -3.06
CA PRO A 959 -13.89 -51.30 -2.47
C PRO A 959 -12.76 -51.16 -1.45
N ASN A 960 -11.89 -50.18 -1.60
CA ASN A 960 -11.19 -49.48 -0.52
C ASN A 960 -10.26 -48.42 -1.12
N LEU A 961 -10.82 -47.24 -1.37
CA LEU A 961 -10.04 -46.00 -1.46
C LEU A 961 -10.07 -45.34 -0.08
N LEU A 962 -8.87 -45.18 0.47
CA LEU A 962 -8.55 -44.61 1.76
C LEU A 962 -9.10 -43.18 1.88
N HIS A 963 -10.31 -43.04 2.42
CA HIS A 963 -10.67 -41.85 3.18
C HIS A 963 -10.16 -42.05 4.62
N ILE A 964 -9.52 -41.03 5.18
CA ILE A 964 -9.08 -41.00 6.57
C ILE A 964 -10.35 -41.03 7.46
N ALA A 965 -10.80 -42.24 7.77
CA ALA A 965 -11.61 -42.55 8.91
C ALA A 965 -10.67 -43.20 9.93
N LEU A 966 -10.55 -42.59 11.10
CA LEU A 966 -9.88 -43.20 12.24
C LEU A 966 -10.73 -44.39 12.70
N ASP A 967 -10.33 -45.60 12.28
CA ASP A 967 -10.80 -46.84 12.87
C ASP A 967 -9.95 -47.14 14.12
N GLU A 968 -10.55 -47.02 15.32
CA GLU A 968 -9.89 -47.10 16.63
C GLU A 968 -9.24 -48.46 16.95
N ASN A 969 -9.29 -49.45 16.05
CA ASN A 969 -8.70 -50.79 16.25
C ASN A 969 -7.77 -51.27 15.13
N SER A 970 -7.32 -50.40 14.22
CA SER A 970 -6.32 -50.79 13.21
C SER A 970 -4.89 -50.60 13.72
N PRO A 971 -3.96 -51.57 13.52
CA PRO A 971 -2.57 -51.42 13.97
C PRO A 971 -1.87 -50.32 13.16
N ASP A 972 -1.23 -49.38 13.86
CA ASP A 972 -0.53 -48.23 13.30
C ASP A 972 0.42 -48.64 12.16
N ALA A 973 0.20 -48.08 10.97
CA ALA A 973 1.15 -48.20 9.87
C ALA A 973 2.37 -47.32 10.16
N GLU A 974 3.57 -47.89 10.04
CA GLU A 974 4.83 -47.16 10.26
C GLU A 974 4.93 -45.94 9.32
N PRO A 975 5.36 -44.77 9.83
CA PRO A 975 5.54 -43.59 9.00
C PRO A 975 6.62 -43.84 7.94
N PRO A 976 6.48 -43.27 6.72
CA PRO A 976 7.52 -43.39 5.70
C PRO A 976 8.84 -42.81 6.21
N GLN A 977 9.95 -43.51 5.91
CA GLN A 977 11.28 -43.19 6.43
C GLN A 977 11.69 -41.75 6.12
N SER A 978 12.31 -41.10 7.11
CA SER A 978 12.89 -39.77 6.98
C SER A 978 13.97 -39.73 5.90
N PHE A 979 13.88 -38.76 4.99
CA PHE A 979 14.93 -38.48 4.02
C PHE A 979 16.12 -37.80 4.74
N GLU A 980 17.22 -38.53 4.92
CA GLU A 980 18.48 -38.00 5.44
C GLU A 980 19.31 -37.40 4.31
N TYR A 981 19.74 -36.14 4.45
CA TYR A 981 20.81 -35.58 3.62
C TYR A 981 22.17 -36.05 4.14
N PRO A 982 23.07 -36.59 3.30
CA PRO A 982 24.43 -36.92 3.71
C PRO A 982 25.27 -35.64 3.78
N PHE A 983 25.46 -35.11 4.99
CA PHE A 983 26.52 -34.15 5.24
C PHE A 983 27.87 -34.89 5.29
N GLY A 984 28.72 -34.62 4.29
CA GLY A 984 30.19 -34.68 4.32
C GLY A 984 30.86 -35.90 4.97
N GLN A 985 31.46 -36.77 4.15
CA GLN A 985 32.69 -37.45 4.56
C GLN A 985 33.88 -36.55 4.21
N ASP A 986 34.67 -36.26 5.24
CA ASP A 986 36.00 -35.69 5.18
C ASP A 986 36.90 -36.46 4.19
N SER A 987 37.37 -35.79 3.13
CA SER A 987 38.79 -35.76 2.69
C SER A 987 39.01 -34.67 1.65
#